data_AF-A0A928SA22-F1
#
_entry.id   AF-A0A928SA22-F1
#
_cell.length_a   1.000
_cell.length_b   1.000
_cell.length_c   1.000
_cell.angle_alpha   90.00
_cell.angle_beta   90.00
_cell.angle_gamma   90.00
#
_symmetry.space_group_name_H-M   'P 1'
#
loop_
_entity.id
_entity.type
_entity.pdbx_description
1 polymer ?
#
loop_
_entity_poly.entity_id
_entity_poly.type
_entity_poly.pdbx_seq_one_letter_code
_entity_poly.pdbx_strand_id
1 'polypeptide(L)'
;MLDIEILKKAPILCGLSSEQLEAMLVSNPIATYQAGQMVFDENSVGRDIYIVLAGQVAVQVDPAKLGTVEKGSTQTRIIRTFGPGESFGEVAVIDKQPREAAIVATEDNTRLLVLPPHLFDNVLQAQVIMNNITRDLSDKLRGSNTRLIESMLSSYFLTALVEQLTAQTQECNPIIPLQKLMVIRSPENFILSGPNCLLAHLPEKETIEISFFSEPAIMQRLLGPGEPSGAVAFNALFSIIRSGQISERIAERSCRYELQPATDRRSGKLMVWKTIDDHTRPYTLEWQIKGAVYNPETRASSAALFLYIYDDEAASTRSRAGQIIANIAMPVQKYIYDTLPRSQTDAAKFRVIIIHHRSHETARTLRTIQDLGYQIDTFIGIPYGDVNWDYITMLDHASNHNYMSLKLITHPTQPTRYQFDFRQSSFLETRTEKEIAALYGNPAISGDYLAAMQALAEYRLAGALQKCRERGEQLIIYEDGGYIVAKIYEIYKNSQHPRHALVKAAVDDGLIAGVVEVTVAGERKNLQVIEENNGQALLPVLSNARSDIKAVFEAMGVGEAVIHASATSFGRLGLPTFQTRRVAVIGGNGAIGTRVVEQLAALHNSTANVFAVDISDRSFSLEIDPQTLPYAATRLKYRRLPRYQVTESCLPVILDQPYSERVFQPNLPAIGQAIQGFLADSSGYSELAVTSSYPLPDADLQELWHVITQESGYRQVETAALPDDGGMRYLLQKGDTQKTVTLLAAFTVLTFKNVSRPLRNGIDTVIGSTGYPIFSAKNLDDFLARPNPSNRTDELTLISASSKDYEFRKAIDFLNALLRLEVDAAIPAETRLGWFANFYRDNISFLAGEDFTALQTLLTGPISAESLQTWVKAEPALAKAIGLIAGQEARWPVQVADYITQKIRQKVSIRKEIRPDIGSIYHLTVNGQAKRVVLLADGLVVNFFARHEKGVKTEYIDPIVTMQLLSLVKLAQTTIQPGLYKMDLELRPEDLAVFWAAIDDYCCPLKFN
;
A
#
# COMPACT_ATOMS: atom_id res chain seq x y z
N MET A 1 -7.42 -61.33 41.68
CA MET A 1 -6.26 -60.67 41.06
C MET A 1 -6.66 -59.53 40.10
N LEU A 2 -7.63 -59.70 39.18
CA LEU A 2 -7.98 -58.64 38.21
C LEU A 2 -8.60 -57.37 38.84
N ASP A 3 -9.55 -57.51 39.77
CA ASP A 3 -10.21 -56.35 40.41
C ASP A 3 -9.26 -55.51 41.29
N ILE A 4 -8.27 -56.14 41.94
CA ILE A 4 -7.24 -55.45 42.75
C ILE A 4 -6.36 -54.55 41.87
N GLU A 5 -5.98 -55.02 40.68
CA GLU A 5 -5.21 -54.23 39.71
C GLU A 5 -5.99 -53.03 39.18
N ILE A 6 -7.33 -53.11 39.18
CA ILE A 6 -8.21 -51.99 38.83
C ILE A 6 -8.33 -51.00 39.99
N LEU A 7 -8.49 -51.49 41.22
CA LEU A 7 -8.50 -50.63 42.41
C LEU A 7 -7.19 -49.87 42.63
N LYS A 8 -6.03 -50.47 42.31
CA LYS A 8 -4.74 -49.78 42.34
C LYS A 8 -4.67 -48.57 41.41
N LYS A 9 -5.49 -48.54 40.35
CA LYS A 9 -5.58 -47.44 39.38
C LYS A 9 -6.61 -46.39 39.77
N ALA A 10 -7.47 -46.67 40.75
CA ALA A 10 -8.53 -45.76 41.16
C ALA A 10 -7.93 -44.55 41.91
N PRO A 11 -8.06 -43.31 41.41
CA PRO A 11 -7.45 -42.12 42.03
C PRO A 11 -7.86 -41.95 43.49
N ILE A 12 -9.13 -42.25 43.79
CA ILE A 12 -9.71 -42.20 45.13
C ILE A 12 -9.03 -43.14 46.14
N LEU A 13 -8.43 -44.24 45.67
CA LEU A 13 -7.76 -45.25 46.51
C LEU A 13 -6.23 -45.18 46.47
N CYS A 14 -5.67 -44.17 45.79
CA CYS A 14 -4.22 -44.01 45.66
C CYS A 14 -3.53 -43.91 47.03
N GLY A 15 -2.50 -44.72 47.26
CA GLY A 15 -1.74 -44.76 48.52
C GLY A 15 -2.20 -45.80 49.53
N LEU A 16 -3.24 -46.58 49.24
CA LEU A 16 -3.60 -47.77 50.01
C LEU A 16 -2.73 -48.98 49.62
N SER A 17 -2.33 -49.80 50.60
CA SER A 17 -1.57 -51.03 50.35
C SER A 17 -2.42 -52.12 49.70
N SER A 18 -1.81 -53.09 49.02
CA SER A 18 -2.53 -54.22 48.43
C SER A 18 -3.41 -54.97 49.45
N GLU A 19 -2.92 -55.13 50.69
CA GLU A 19 -3.67 -55.75 51.79
C GLU A 19 -4.90 -54.91 52.18
N GLN A 20 -4.79 -53.59 52.18
CA GLN A 20 -5.91 -52.68 52.44
C GLN A 20 -6.95 -52.68 51.32
N LEU A 21 -6.51 -52.75 50.06
CA LEU A 21 -7.40 -52.86 48.90
C LEU A 21 -8.12 -54.21 48.86
N GLU A 22 -7.42 -55.31 49.20
CA GLU A 22 -8.02 -56.63 49.36
C GLU A 22 -9.06 -56.64 50.47
N ALA A 23 -8.73 -56.07 51.63
CA ALA A 23 -9.68 -55.92 52.72
C ALA A 23 -10.91 -55.12 52.30
N MET A 24 -10.75 -54.04 51.52
CA MET A 24 -11.87 -53.26 50.99
C MET A 24 -12.75 -54.06 50.02
N LEU A 25 -12.17 -54.85 49.11
CA LEU A 25 -12.93 -55.72 48.20
C LEU A 25 -13.75 -56.78 48.94
N VAL A 26 -13.21 -57.34 50.02
CA VAL A 26 -13.89 -58.38 50.81
C VAL A 26 -14.97 -57.80 51.71
N SER A 27 -14.78 -56.59 52.23
CA SER A 27 -15.68 -55.96 53.21
C SER A 27 -16.83 -55.15 52.60
N ASN A 28 -16.83 -54.91 51.29
CA ASN A 28 -17.82 -54.06 50.62
C ASN A 28 -18.58 -54.82 49.51
N PRO A 29 -19.87 -54.50 49.29
CA PRO A 29 -20.65 -55.18 48.27
C PRO A 29 -20.22 -54.81 46.85
N ILE A 30 -20.24 -55.80 45.96
CA ILE A 30 -20.07 -55.60 44.51
C ILE A 30 -21.44 -55.79 43.85
N ALA A 31 -21.97 -54.73 43.26
CA ALA A 31 -23.24 -54.74 42.53
C ALA A 31 -22.98 -54.93 41.03
N THR A 32 -23.87 -55.66 40.35
CA THR A 32 -23.77 -55.90 38.89
C THR A 32 -25.04 -55.39 38.20
N TYR A 33 -24.87 -54.63 37.12
CA TYR A 33 -25.94 -54.00 36.36
C TYR A 33 -25.86 -54.41 34.88
N GLN A 34 -27.01 -54.47 34.22
CA GLN A 34 -27.13 -54.68 32.76
C GLN A 34 -27.28 -53.34 32.03
N ALA A 35 -27.02 -53.29 30.73
CA ALA A 35 -27.14 -52.07 29.95
C ALA A 35 -28.56 -51.47 30.07
N GLY A 36 -28.64 -50.17 30.29
CA GLY A 36 -29.89 -49.45 30.52
C GLY A 36 -30.42 -49.53 31.96
N GLN A 37 -29.83 -50.35 32.85
CA GLN A 37 -30.23 -50.37 34.25
C GLN A 37 -29.69 -49.15 35.00
N MET A 38 -30.57 -48.53 35.77
CA MET A 38 -30.23 -47.37 36.59
C MET A 38 -29.49 -47.80 37.85
N VAL A 39 -28.34 -47.16 38.11
CA VAL A 39 -27.54 -47.37 39.33
C VAL A 39 -28.12 -46.55 40.48
N PHE A 40 -28.40 -45.27 40.23
CA PHE A 40 -29.20 -44.43 41.09
C PHE A 40 -29.82 -43.29 40.27
N ASP A 41 -30.95 -42.79 40.76
CA ASP A 41 -31.68 -41.69 40.12
C ASP A 41 -31.21 -40.32 40.62
N GLU A 42 -31.51 -39.29 39.83
CA GLU A 42 -31.40 -37.88 40.21
C GLU A 42 -32.29 -37.60 41.44
N ASN A 43 -31.81 -36.78 42.38
CA ASN A 43 -32.39 -36.47 43.69
C ASN A 43 -32.49 -37.65 44.67
N SER A 44 -31.91 -38.80 44.35
CA SER A 44 -31.82 -39.88 45.33
C SER A 44 -30.95 -39.48 46.52
N VAL A 45 -31.35 -39.92 47.71
CA VAL A 45 -30.72 -39.52 48.99
C VAL A 45 -29.52 -40.43 49.36
N GLY A 46 -29.15 -41.35 48.46
CA GLY A 46 -28.08 -42.31 48.68
C GLY A 46 -26.71 -41.65 48.77
N ARG A 47 -25.85 -42.17 49.66
CA ARG A 47 -24.51 -41.59 49.96
C ARG A 47 -23.36 -42.57 49.70
N ASP A 48 -23.58 -43.57 48.85
CA ASP A 48 -22.54 -44.54 48.51
C ASP A 48 -21.64 -44.02 47.38
N ILE A 49 -20.34 -44.28 47.47
CA ILE A 49 -19.40 -44.02 46.37
C ILE A 49 -19.24 -45.31 45.58
N TYR A 50 -19.22 -45.21 44.25
CA TYR A 50 -19.07 -46.37 43.39
C TYR A 50 -17.71 -46.31 42.70
N ILE A 51 -17.06 -47.47 42.56
CA ILE A 51 -15.88 -47.64 41.72
C ILE A 51 -16.21 -48.69 40.66
N VAL A 52 -15.98 -48.35 39.39
CA VAL A 52 -16.22 -49.29 38.30
C VAL A 52 -15.13 -50.36 38.31
N LEU A 53 -15.51 -51.62 38.51
CA LEU A 53 -14.61 -52.77 38.43
C LEU A 53 -14.58 -53.36 37.01
N ALA A 54 -15.72 -53.37 36.32
CA ALA A 54 -15.83 -53.82 34.93
C ALA A 54 -17.07 -53.18 34.29
N GLY A 55 -17.07 -53.02 32.97
CA GLY A 55 -18.16 -52.36 32.23
C GLY A 55 -18.08 -50.83 32.27
N GLN A 56 -19.18 -50.16 31.95
CA GLN A 56 -19.26 -48.70 31.86
C GLN A 56 -20.60 -48.18 32.38
N VAL A 57 -20.58 -47.00 33.01
CA VAL A 57 -21.79 -46.25 33.39
C VAL A 57 -21.76 -44.84 32.82
N ALA A 58 -22.92 -44.17 32.72
CA ALA A 58 -23.06 -42.84 32.17
C ALA A 58 -23.91 -41.91 33.05
N VAL A 59 -23.55 -40.63 33.12
CA VAL A 59 -24.38 -39.54 33.67
C VAL A 59 -25.44 -39.16 32.66
N GLN A 60 -26.70 -39.24 33.07
CA GLN A 60 -27.85 -38.91 32.24
C GLN A 60 -28.60 -37.71 32.83
N VAL A 61 -28.84 -36.69 32.01
CA VAL A 61 -29.59 -35.48 32.42
C VAL A 61 -30.69 -35.17 31.41
N ASP A 62 -31.84 -34.73 31.91
CA ASP A 62 -32.96 -34.22 31.12
C ASP A 62 -32.76 -32.71 30.82
N PRO A 63 -32.54 -32.31 29.56
CA PRO A 63 -32.35 -30.91 29.18
C PRO A 63 -33.50 -29.97 29.55
N ALA A 64 -34.73 -30.49 29.67
CA ALA A 64 -35.90 -29.68 29.95
C ALA A 64 -35.93 -29.12 31.40
N LYS A 65 -35.14 -29.69 32.32
CA LYS A 65 -35.02 -29.19 33.69
C LYS A 65 -34.02 -28.03 33.85
N LEU A 66 -33.21 -27.73 32.82
CA LEU A 66 -32.32 -26.57 32.77
C LEU A 66 -33.01 -25.31 32.21
N GLY A 67 -34.33 -25.35 32.01
CA GLY A 67 -35.15 -24.19 31.66
C GLY A 67 -35.10 -23.75 30.19
N THR A 68 -34.49 -24.55 29.31
CA THR A 68 -34.25 -24.18 27.90
C THR A 68 -35.14 -24.90 26.88
N VAL A 69 -35.92 -25.90 27.30
CA VAL A 69 -36.86 -26.65 26.44
C VAL A 69 -38.02 -27.22 27.28
N GLU A 70 -39.19 -27.47 26.69
CA GLU A 70 -40.35 -28.07 27.39
C GLU A 70 -40.09 -29.54 27.80
N LYS A 71 -40.64 -29.94 28.96
CA LYS A 71 -40.46 -31.28 29.54
C LYS A 71 -41.03 -32.37 28.62
N GLY A 72 -40.17 -33.30 28.19
CA GLY A 72 -40.52 -34.40 27.29
C GLY A 72 -40.30 -34.16 25.79
N SER A 73 -39.77 -32.98 25.40
CA SER A 73 -39.50 -32.63 23.99
C SER A 73 -38.18 -33.18 23.44
N THR A 74 -37.25 -33.61 24.30
CA THR A 74 -35.92 -34.11 23.90
C THR A 74 -35.53 -35.37 24.65
N GLN A 75 -34.78 -36.26 24.00
CA GLN A 75 -34.17 -37.42 24.67
C GLN A 75 -33.13 -36.97 25.70
N THR A 76 -33.03 -37.70 26.81
CA THR A 76 -32.01 -37.52 27.84
C THR A 76 -30.61 -37.57 27.26
N ARG A 77 -29.72 -36.65 27.68
CA ARG A 77 -28.35 -36.57 27.17
C ARG A 77 -27.35 -37.22 28.12
N ILE A 78 -26.40 -37.94 27.55
CA ILE A 78 -25.22 -38.43 28.28
C ILE A 78 -24.23 -37.28 28.41
N ILE A 79 -23.85 -36.95 29.64
CA ILE A 79 -22.87 -35.87 29.91
C ILE A 79 -21.45 -36.44 30.02
N ARG A 80 -21.31 -37.63 30.62
CA ARG A 80 -20.02 -38.28 30.84
C ARG A 80 -20.22 -39.78 31.04
N THR A 81 -19.25 -40.58 30.62
CA THR A 81 -19.15 -42.01 30.93
C THR A 81 -18.01 -42.27 31.91
N PHE A 82 -18.12 -43.34 32.71
CA PHE A 82 -17.11 -43.81 33.66
C PHE A 82 -16.79 -45.27 33.39
N GLY A 83 -15.51 -45.59 33.21
CA GLY A 83 -14.99 -46.94 32.96
C GLY A 83 -14.17 -47.51 34.13
N PRO A 84 -13.58 -48.72 33.97
CA PRO A 84 -12.90 -49.43 35.05
C PRO A 84 -11.80 -48.60 35.74
N GLY A 85 -11.86 -48.52 37.07
CA GLY A 85 -10.96 -47.73 37.91
C GLY A 85 -11.45 -46.31 38.18
N GLU A 86 -12.44 -45.79 37.44
CA GLU A 86 -13.05 -44.49 37.76
C GLU A 86 -14.08 -44.62 38.87
N SER A 87 -14.21 -43.55 39.67
CA SER A 87 -15.21 -43.44 40.73
C SER A 87 -16.23 -42.35 40.46
N PHE A 88 -17.46 -42.56 40.94
CA PHE A 88 -18.56 -41.61 40.86
C PHE A 88 -19.42 -41.65 42.15
N GLY A 89 -20.15 -40.56 42.41
CA GLY A 89 -21.02 -40.44 43.59
C GLY A 89 -20.39 -39.73 44.79
N GLU A 90 -19.16 -39.24 44.63
CA GLU A 90 -18.36 -38.61 45.66
C GLU A 90 -18.93 -37.29 46.22
N VAL A 91 -19.66 -36.52 45.39
CA VAL A 91 -20.16 -35.19 45.76
C VAL A 91 -21.19 -35.27 46.89
N ALA A 92 -22.18 -36.15 46.76
CA ALA A 92 -23.25 -36.35 47.74
C ALA A 92 -22.75 -36.85 49.12
N VAL A 93 -21.55 -37.43 49.17
CA VAL A 93 -20.91 -37.84 50.43
C VAL A 93 -20.32 -36.63 51.16
N ILE A 94 -19.82 -35.64 50.42
CA ILE A 94 -19.13 -34.47 50.96
C ILE A 94 -20.12 -33.38 51.37
N ASP A 95 -21.02 -32.99 50.49
CA ASP A 95 -21.95 -31.86 50.71
C ASP A 95 -23.25 -32.27 51.43
N LYS A 96 -23.50 -33.58 51.52
CA LYS A 96 -24.68 -34.22 52.12
C LYS A 96 -26.00 -33.85 51.45
N GLN A 97 -25.98 -33.35 50.21
CA GLN A 97 -27.16 -33.04 49.41
C GLN A 97 -27.67 -34.26 48.61
N PRO A 98 -28.91 -34.24 48.09
CA PRO A 98 -29.39 -35.25 47.15
C PRO A 98 -28.52 -35.32 45.89
N ARG A 99 -28.50 -36.48 45.20
CA ARG A 99 -27.74 -36.66 43.95
C ARG A 99 -28.19 -35.68 42.87
N GLU A 100 -27.26 -35.04 42.16
CA GLU A 100 -27.58 -34.02 41.15
C GLU A 100 -27.89 -34.57 39.75
N ALA A 101 -27.61 -35.85 39.47
CA ALA A 101 -27.86 -36.49 38.18
C ALA A 101 -28.10 -38.00 38.32
N ALA A 102 -28.75 -38.59 37.33
CA ALA A 102 -28.96 -40.04 37.26
C ALA A 102 -27.71 -40.73 36.66
N ILE A 103 -27.43 -41.95 37.13
CA ILE A 103 -26.40 -42.83 36.57
C ILE A 103 -27.05 -44.09 36.02
N VAL A 104 -26.71 -44.45 34.78
CA VAL A 104 -27.18 -45.66 34.10
C VAL A 104 -26.00 -46.50 33.64
N ALA A 105 -26.08 -47.82 33.74
CA ALA A 105 -25.11 -48.71 33.12
C ALA A 105 -25.26 -48.68 31.60
N THR A 106 -24.16 -48.51 30.87
CA THR A 106 -24.16 -48.49 29.39
C THR A 106 -23.74 -49.82 28.79
N GLU A 107 -23.19 -50.72 29.60
CA GLU A 107 -22.75 -52.06 29.19
C GLU A 107 -23.37 -53.16 30.06
N ASP A 108 -23.59 -54.33 29.46
CA ASP A 108 -24.04 -55.52 30.18
C ASP A 108 -22.97 -56.04 31.14
N ASN A 109 -23.41 -56.59 32.27
CA ASN A 109 -22.53 -57.07 33.35
C ASN A 109 -21.56 -56.01 33.91
N THR A 110 -21.99 -54.74 33.96
CA THR A 110 -21.24 -53.67 34.60
C THR A 110 -21.15 -53.91 36.11
N ARG A 111 -19.93 -54.12 36.63
CA ARG A 111 -19.63 -54.43 38.04
C ARG A 111 -19.13 -53.19 38.75
N LEU A 112 -19.76 -52.85 39.87
CA LEU A 112 -19.42 -51.69 40.69
C LEU A 112 -19.11 -52.12 42.12
N LEU A 113 -17.96 -51.70 42.65
CA LEU A 113 -17.69 -51.74 44.08
C LEU A 113 -18.44 -50.60 44.76
N VAL A 114 -19.25 -50.91 45.76
CA VAL A 114 -20.07 -49.92 46.48
C VAL A 114 -19.42 -49.64 47.83
N LEU A 115 -19.00 -48.39 48.04
CA LEU A 115 -18.38 -47.92 49.27
C LEU A 115 -19.39 -47.11 50.07
N PRO A 116 -19.93 -47.66 51.17
CA PRO A 116 -20.95 -46.99 51.95
C PRO A 116 -20.36 -45.94 52.91
N PRO A 117 -21.15 -44.95 53.37
CA PRO A 117 -20.66 -43.84 54.21
C PRO A 117 -19.96 -44.26 55.51
N HIS A 118 -20.37 -45.37 56.13
CA HIS A 118 -19.79 -45.84 57.39
C HIS A 118 -18.36 -46.40 57.23
N LEU A 119 -17.92 -46.65 55.99
CA LEU A 119 -16.52 -46.99 55.70
C LEU A 119 -15.56 -45.88 56.18
N PHE A 120 -16.05 -44.63 56.27
CA PHE A 120 -15.28 -43.49 56.73
C PHE A 120 -15.17 -43.36 58.25
N ASP A 121 -15.75 -44.28 59.03
CA ASP A 121 -15.60 -44.31 60.49
C ASP A 121 -14.20 -44.80 60.93
N ASN A 122 -13.44 -45.43 60.01
CA ASN A 122 -12.04 -45.80 60.23
C ASN A 122 -11.10 -44.61 59.91
N VAL A 123 -10.63 -43.93 60.95
CA VAL A 123 -9.89 -42.65 60.88
C VAL A 123 -8.69 -42.66 59.91
N LEU A 124 -7.92 -43.76 59.85
CA LEU A 124 -6.71 -43.83 59.02
C LEU A 124 -7.01 -44.01 57.52
N GLN A 125 -8.02 -44.80 57.16
CA GLN A 125 -8.42 -45.01 55.76
C GLN A 125 -9.26 -43.84 55.23
N ALA A 126 -10.12 -43.26 56.08
CA ALA A 126 -10.95 -42.12 55.75
C ALA A 126 -10.11 -40.88 55.35
N GLN A 127 -9.00 -40.63 56.04
CA GLN A 127 -8.18 -39.45 55.77
C GLN A 127 -7.44 -39.53 54.42
N VAL A 128 -6.96 -40.71 54.02
CA VAL A 128 -6.33 -40.93 52.70
C VAL A 128 -7.37 -40.80 51.58
N ILE A 129 -8.51 -41.48 51.73
CA ILE A 129 -9.57 -41.48 50.71
C ILE A 129 -10.19 -40.09 50.55
N MET A 130 -10.50 -39.36 51.64
CA MET A 130 -11.08 -38.01 51.56
C MET A 130 -10.12 -36.97 50.96
N ASN A 131 -8.82 -37.08 51.23
CA ASN A 131 -7.81 -36.23 50.58
C ASN A 131 -7.72 -36.51 49.07
N ASN A 132 -7.85 -37.77 48.68
CA ASN A 132 -7.88 -38.17 47.27
C ASN A 132 -9.17 -37.73 46.58
N ILE A 133 -10.33 -37.86 47.22
CA ILE A 133 -11.62 -37.33 46.73
C ILE A 133 -11.52 -35.82 46.51
N THR A 134 -11.01 -35.07 47.49
CA THR A 134 -10.92 -33.60 47.38
C THR A 134 -10.03 -33.18 46.21
N ARG A 135 -8.94 -33.93 45.96
CA ARG A 135 -8.03 -33.70 44.83
C ARG A 135 -8.68 -34.07 43.49
N ASP A 136 -9.26 -35.27 43.42
CA ASP A 136 -9.94 -35.78 42.22
C ASP A 136 -11.14 -34.90 41.83
N LEU A 137 -11.93 -34.43 42.79
CA LEU A 137 -13.01 -33.46 42.55
C LEU A 137 -12.49 -32.10 42.12
N SER A 138 -11.40 -31.60 42.73
CA SER A 138 -10.80 -30.33 42.31
C SER A 138 -10.28 -30.40 40.88
N ASP A 139 -9.73 -31.56 40.48
CA ASP A 139 -9.24 -31.79 39.12
C ASP A 139 -10.39 -32.01 38.11
N LYS A 140 -11.45 -32.73 38.50
CA LYS A 140 -12.69 -32.91 37.73
C LYS A 140 -13.45 -31.59 37.53
N LEU A 141 -13.56 -30.74 38.56
CA LEU A 141 -14.19 -29.42 38.49
C LEU A 141 -13.42 -28.46 37.58
N ARG A 142 -12.08 -28.44 37.69
CA ARG A 142 -11.23 -27.65 36.78
C ARG A 142 -11.34 -28.12 35.33
N GLY A 143 -11.39 -29.43 35.10
CA GLY A 143 -11.50 -30.00 33.75
C GLY A 143 -12.88 -29.85 33.10
N SER A 144 -13.98 -30.06 33.84
CA SER A 144 -15.35 -30.08 33.29
C SER A 144 -15.93 -28.67 33.10
N ASN A 145 -15.66 -27.73 34.01
CA ASN A 145 -16.11 -26.34 33.83
C ASN A 145 -15.46 -25.69 32.61
N THR A 146 -14.18 -26.00 32.35
CA THR A 146 -13.44 -25.45 31.20
C THR A 146 -14.02 -25.96 29.88
N ARG A 147 -14.19 -27.28 29.70
CA ARG A 147 -14.71 -27.86 28.43
C ARG A 147 -16.17 -27.50 28.13
N LEU A 148 -17.01 -27.41 29.17
CA LEU A 148 -18.44 -27.14 29.01
C LEU A 148 -18.69 -25.65 28.70
N ILE A 149 -17.96 -24.76 29.37
CA ILE A 149 -17.93 -23.32 29.05
C ILE A 149 -17.32 -23.09 27.66
N GLU A 150 -16.25 -23.79 27.29
CA GLU A 150 -15.62 -23.66 25.97
C GLU A 150 -16.49 -24.17 24.82
N SER A 151 -17.20 -25.28 25.00
CA SER A 151 -18.16 -25.81 24.01
C SER A 151 -19.38 -24.90 23.84
N MET A 152 -19.91 -24.34 24.93
CA MET A 152 -21.01 -23.36 24.88
C MET A 152 -20.58 -22.03 24.25
N LEU A 153 -19.41 -21.51 24.63
CA LEU A 153 -18.87 -20.26 24.09
C LEU A 153 -18.54 -20.37 22.59
N SER A 154 -17.95 -21.47 22.14
CA SER A 154 -17.60 -21.66 20.72
C SER A 154 -18.84 -21.73 19.82
N SER A 155 -19.90 -22.41 20.28
CA SER A 155 -21.19 -22.44 19.57
C SER A 155 -21.90 -21.08 19.60
N TYR A 156 -21.77 -20.32 20.70
CA TYR A 156 -22.32 -18.96 20.83
C TYR A 156 -21.62 -17.96 19.90
N PHE A 157 -20.28 -17.97 19.80
CA PHE A 157 -19.53 -17.04 18.94
C PHE A 157 -19.86 -17.20 17.46
N LEU A 158 -19.97 -18.44 16.97
CA LEU A 158 -20.34 -18.68 15.58
C LEU A 158 -21.80 -18.31 15.30
N THR A 159 -22.70 -18.52 16.26
CA THR A 159 -24.10 -18.09 16.14
C THR A 159 -24.19 -16.57 16.09
N ALA A 160 -23.48 -15.86 16.98
CA ALA A 160 -23.42 -14.40 16.98
C ALA A 160 -22.78 -13.84 15.69
N LEU A 161 -21.74 -14.49 15.16
CA LEU A 161 -21.16 -14.13 13.86
C LEU A 161 -22.18 -14.29 12.74
N VAL A 162 -22.92 -15.39 12.71
CA VAL A 162 -23.98 -15.65 11.72
C VAL A 162 -25.10 -14.62 11.83
N GLU A 163 -25.55 -14.26 13.03
CA GLU A 163 -26.56 -13.22 13.25
C GLU A 163 -26.08 -11.86 12.74
N GLN A 164 -24.85 -11.47 13.08
CA GLN A 164 -24.25 -10.22 12.60
C GLN A 164 -24.10 -10.20 11.07
N LEU A 165 -23.65 -11.31 10.48
CA LEU A 165 -23.54 -11.43 9.03
C LEU A 165 -24.92 -11.38 8.38
N THR A 166 -25.92 -12.07 8.94
CA THR A 166 -27.30 -12.06 8.46
C THR A 166 -27.84 -10.63 8.40
N ALA A 167 -27.62 -9.84 9.45
CA ALA A 167 -28.03 -8.43 9.52
C ALA A 167 -27.34 -7.53 8.47
N GLN A 168 -26.16 -7.92 7.98
CA GLN A 168 -25.35 -7.14 7.03
C GLN A 168 -25.18 -7.81 5.67
N THR A 169 -25.96 -8.86 5.36
CA THR A 169 -25.88 -9.58 4.08
C THR A 169 -26.04 -8.67 2.87
N GLN A 170 -26.81 -7.59 2.99
CA GLN A 170 -27.02 -6.60 1.93
C GLN A 170 -25.76 -5.77 1.62
N GLU A 171 -24.79 -5.71 2.53
CA GLU A 171 -23.50 -5.04 2.32
C GLU A 171 -22.49 -5.94 1.58
N CYS A 172 -22.78 -7.24 1.43
CA CYS A 172 -21.89 -8.15 0.71
C CYS A 172 -21.80 -7.79 -0.78
N ASN A 173 -20.59 -7.88 -1.32
CA ASN A 173 -20.33 -7.72 -2.74
C ASN A 173 -19.31 -8.79 -3.20
N PRO A 174 -19.48 -9.41 -4.38
CA PRO A 174 -18.54 -10.42 -4.87
C PRO A 174 -17.11 -9.91 -5.02
N ILE A 175 -16.95 -8.60 -5.18
CA ILE A 175 -15.67 -7.93 -5.43
C ILE A 175 -15.20 -7.13 -4.20
N ILE A 176 -16.13 -6.52 -3.46
CA ILE A 176 -15.83 -5.78 -2.22
C ILE A 176 -16.26 -6.63 -1.02
N PRO A 177 -15.32 -7.04 -0.14
CA PRO A 177 -15.67 -7.94 0.94
C PRO A 177 -16.41 -7.24 2.08
N LEU A 178 -17.35 -7.96 2.69
CA LEU A 178 -17.82 -7.66 4.04
C LEU A 178 -16.75 -8.14 5.04
N GLN A 179 -16.30 -7.27 5.95
CA GLN A 179 -15.21 -7.58 6.87
C GLN A 179 -15.70 -7.82 8.31
N LYS A 180 -15.16 -8.86 8.95
CA LYS A 180 -15.39 -9.17 10.37
C LYS A 180 -14.09 -9.48 11.08
N LEU A 181 -14.04 -9.14 12.36
CA LEU A 181 -12.91 -9.45 13.23
C LEU A 181 -13.28 -10.58 14.18
N MET A 182 -12.50 -11.66 14.16
CA MET A 182 -12.61 -12.77 15.09
C MET A 182 -11.41 -12.76 16.04
N VAL A 183 -11.67 -12.85 17.35
CA VAL A 183 -10.64 -12.87 18.39
C VAL A 183 -10.78 -14.14 19.21
N ILE A 184 -9.74 -14.98 19.21
CA ILE A 184 -9.68 -16.25 19.92
C ILE A 184 -8.69 -16.14 21.07
N ARG A 185 -9.07 -16.61 22.26
CA ARG A 185 -8.24 -16.61 23.49
C ARG A 185 -8.18 -17.99 24.18
N SER A 186 -8.91 -18.98 23.69
CA SER A 186 -8.95 -20.33 24.26
C SER A 186 -7.95 -21.25 23.53
N PRO A 187 -7.08 -21.98 24.26
CA PRO A 187 -6.10 -22.90 23.69
C PRO A 187 -6.66 -23.97 22.75
N GLU A 188 -7.88 -24.43 22.99
CA GLU A 188 -8.49 -25.51 22.18
C GLU A 188 -9.02 -25.00 20.82
N ASN A 189 -9.14 -23.68 20.67
CA ASN A 189 -9.86 -23.01 19.58
C ASN A 189 -8.95 -22.24 18.61
N PHE A 190 -7.63 -22.30 18.76
CA PHE A 190 -6.69 -21.64 17.84
C PHE A 190 -6.73 -22.26 16.44
N ILE A 191 -6.87 -21.43 15.41
CA ILE A 191 -7.00 -21.85 14.02
C ILE A 191 -5.63 -21.93 13.35
N LEU A 192 -4.70 -21.01 13.65
CA LEU A 192 -3.42 -20.91 12.93
C LEU A 192 -2.31 -21.82 13.48
N SER A 193 -2.42 -22.28 14.73
CA SER A 193 -1.40 -23.09 15.44
C SER A 193 -1.76 -24.58 15.61
N GLY A 194 -2.72 -25.10 14.83
CA GLY A 194 -3.14 -26.52 14.84
C GLY A 194 -2.21 -27.54 14.15
N PRO A 195 -2.62 -28.81 13.94
CA PRO A 195 -1.76 -29.93 13.49
C PRO A 195 -1.20 -29.91 12.05
N ASN A 196 -0.39 -28.94 11.66
CA ASN A 196 0.34 -28.73 10.39
C ASN A 196 0.28 -27.21 10.17
N CYS A 197 0.61 -26.49 11.23
CA CYS A 197 0.22 -25.11 11.43
C CYS A 197 1.07 -24.13 10.65
N LEU A 198 0.47 -22.97 10.46
CA LEU A 198 1.15 -21.79 9.95
C LEU A 198 2.10 -21.20 11.01
N LEU A 199 1.69 -21.25 12.28
CA LEU A 199 2.47 -20.73 13.40
C LEU A 199 3.14 -21.86 14.18
N ALA A 200 4.46 -21.75 14.37
CA ALA A 200 5.25 -22.73 15.13
C ALA A 200 4.95 -22.73 16.65
N HIS A 201 4.22 -21.73 17.14
CA HIS A 201 3.92 -21.54 18.55
C HIS A 201 2.41 -21.38 18.74
N LEU A 202 1.90 -21.90 19.86
CA LEU A 202 0.53 -21.66 20.29
C LEU A 202 0.45 -20.24 20.90
N PRO A 203 -0.32 -19.30 20.31
CA PRO A 203 -0.41 -17.94 20.84
C PRO A 203 -1.30 -17.88 22.10
N GLU A 204 -1.22 -16.79 22.87
CA GLU A 204 -2.17 -16.50 23.96
C GLU A 204 -3.44 -15.79 23.42
N LYS A 205 -3.31 -15.13 22.26
CA LYS A 205 -4.40 -14.44 21.57
C LYS A 205 -4.21 -14.55 20.07
N GLU A 206 -5.25 -14.93 19.35
CA GLU A 206 -5.27 -14.96 17.89
C GLU A 206 -6.34 -14.02 17.36
N THR A 207 -5.98 -13.18 16.39
CA THR A 207 -6.87 -12.20 15.78
C THR A 207 -6.94 -12.46 14.27
N ILE A 208 -8.12 -12.82 13.77
CA ILE A 208 -8.32 -13.12 12.36
C ILE A 208 -9.29 -12.10 11.77
N GLU A 209 -8.84 -11.37 10.76
CA GLU A 209 -9.70 -10.54 9.95
C GLU A 209 -10.29 -11.40 8.81
N ILE A 210 -11.60 -11.56 8.79
CA ILE A 210 -12.31 -12.37 7.79
C ILE A 210 -12.94 -11.45 6.76
N SER A 211 -12.64 -11.68 5.48
CA SER A 211 -13.20 -10.96 4.33
C SER A 211 -14.12 -11.89 3.54
N PHE A 212 -15.43 -11.61 3.55
CA PHE A 212 -16.45 -12.39 2.88
C PHE A 212 -16.80 -11.79 1.51
N PHE A 213 -16.48 -12.50 0.43
CA PHE A 213 -16.80 -12.16 -0.95
C PHE A 213 -17.98 -13.01 -1.40
N SER A 214 -19.16 -12.42 -1.55
CA SER A 214 -20.37 -13.14 -1.96
C SER A 214 -21.43 -12.20 -2.50
N GLU A 215 -22.38 -12.74 -3.25
CA GLU A 215 -23.62 -12.04 -3.53
C GLU A 215 -24.53 -12.03 -2.30
N PRO A 216 -25.27 -10.94 -2.04
CA PRO A 216 -26.19 -10.85 -0.91
C PRO A 216 -27.17 -12.03 -0.82
N ALA A 217 -27.74 -12.45 -1.95
CA ALA A 217 -28.72 -13.53 -2.00
C ALA A 217 -28.11 -14.91 -1.67
N ILE A 218 -26.88 -15.16 -2.11
CA ILE A 218 -26.17 -16.42 -1.83
C ILE A 218 -25.81 -16.47 -0.35
N MET A 219 -25.23 -15.38 0.18
CA MET A 219 -24.88 -15.28 1.59
C MET A 219 -26.12 -15.43 2.49
N GLN A 220 -27.23 -14.76 2.15
CA GLN A 220 -28.48 -14.86 2.91
C GLN A 220 -29.02 -16.29 2.94
N ARG A 221 -28.99 -17.03 1.83
CA ARG A 221 -29.43 -18.43 1.79
C ARG A 221 -28.51 -19.36 2.57
N LEU A 222 -27.18 -19.16 2.49
CA LEU A 222 -26.22 -19.95 3.26
C LEU A 222 -26.41 -19.75 4.78
N LEU A 223 -26.64 -18.51 5.22
CA LEU A 223 -26.79 -18.16 6.64
C LEU A 223 -28.19 -18.42 7.20
N GLY A 224 -29.23 -18.33 6.36
CA GLY A 224 -30.65 -18.42 6.74
C GLY A 224 -31.10 -19.81 7.19
N PRO A 225 -32.42 -20.05 7.30
CA PRO A 225 -32.97 -21.34 7.73
C PRO A 225 -32.60 -22.49 6.78
N GLY A 226 -32.67 -23.72 7.28
CA GLY A 226 -32.32 -24.96 6.57
C GLY A 226 -31.23 -25.78 7.24
N GLU A 227 -30.97 -26.98 6.72
CA GLU A 227 -30.00 -27.93 7.27
C GLU A 227 -28.86 -28.23 6.27
N PRO A 228 -27.58 -28.10 6.67
CA PRO A 228 -27.10 -27.60 7.96
C PRO A 228 -27.29 -26.07 8.10
N SER A 229 -27.38 -25.58 9.34
CA SER A 229 -27.44 -24.13 9.62
C SER A 229 -26.13 -23.42 9.25
N GLY A 230 -26.17 -22.10 9.04
CA GLY A 230 -24.97 -21.31 8.72
C GLY A 230 -23.86 -21.44 9.77
N ALA A 231 -24.22 -21.52 11.06
CA ALA A 231 -23.26 -21.71 12.14
C ALA A 231 -22.59 -23.09 12.07
N VAL A 232 -23.34 -24.13 11.68
CA VAL A 232 -22.81 -25.48 11.48
C VAL A 232 -21.88 -25.53 10.25
N ALA A 233 -22.24 -24.85 9.16
CA ALA A 233 -21.39 -24.73 7.97
C ALA A 233 -20.04 -24.04 8.27
N PHE A 234 -20.05 -22.90 8.97
CA PHE A 234 -18.81 -22.24 9.39
C PHE A 234 -18.02 -23.03 10.43
N ASN A 235 -18.69 -23.74 11.35
CA ASN A 235 -18.00 -24.62 12.27
C ASN A 235 -17.22 -25.73 11.54
N ALA A 236 -17.82 -26.31 10.49
CA ALA A 236 -17.14 -27.29 9.66
C ALA A 236 -15.94 -26.67 8.91
N LEU A 237 -16.10 -25.48 8.33
CA LEU A 237 -14.99 -24.75 7.70
C LEU A 237 -13.83 -24.54 8.67
N PHE A 238 -14.08 -23.97 9.85
CA PHE A 238 -13.03 -23.70 10.83
C PHE A 238 -12.43 -24.99 11.41
N SER A 239 -13.21 -26.06 11.54
CA SER A 239 -12.71 -27.39 11.91
C SER A 239 -11.76 -27.94 10.83
N ILE A 240 -12.10 -27.82 9.55
CA ILE A 240 -11.24 -28.27 8.44
C ILE A 240 -9.94 -27.47 8.42
N ILE A 241 -10.01 -26.15 8.59
CA ILE A 241 -8.80 -25.30 8.66
C ILE A 241 -7.93 -25.73 9.85
N ARG A 242 -8.53 -25.88 11.05
CA ARG A 242 -7.82 -26.17 12.30
C ARG A 242 -7.27 -27.59 12.41
N SER A 243 -8.06 -28.62 12.09
CA SER A 243 -7.70 -30.03 12.27
C SER A 243 -7.74 -30.89 11.00
N GLY A 244 -8.19 -30.36 9.87
CA GLY A 244 -8.31 -31.13 8.62
C GLY A 244 -9.47 -32.11 8.63
N GLN A 245 -10.35 -32.04 9.63
CA GLN A 245 -11.48 -32.94 9.83
C GLN A 245 -12.80 -32.20 9.73
N ILE A 246 -13.82 -32.86 9.16
CA ILE A 246 -15.19 -32.39 9.19
C ILE A 246 -15.70 -32.51 10.64
N SER A 247 -16.38 -31.47 11.12
CA SER A 247 -17.02 -31.50 12.44
C SER A 247 -18.08 -32.61 12.50
N GLU A 248 -18.17 -33.33 13.62
CA GLU A 248 -19.20 -34.36 13.87
C GLU A 248 -20.65 -33.84 13.71
N ARG A 249 -20.85 -32.51 13.73
CA ARG A 249 -22.16 -31.86 13.53
C ARG A 249 -22.62 -31.81 12.06
N ILE A 250 -21.76 -32.17 11.10
CA ILE A 250 -22.10 -32.31 9.69
C ILE A 250 -21.89 -33.75 9.27
N ALA A 251 -22.93 -34.37 8.69
CA ALA A 251 -22.78 -35.69 8.09
C ALA A 251 -21.81 -35.63 6.90
N GLU A 252 -20.89 -36.59 6.77
CA GLU A 252 -19.92 -36.63 5.66
C GLU A 252 -20.59 -36.56 4.28
N ARG A 253 -21.81 -37.12 4.14
CA ARG A 253 -22.61 -37.04 2.91
C ARG A 253 -23.11 -35.64 2.54
N SER A 254 -23.10 -34.70 3.48
CA SER A 254 -23.63 -33.34 3.33
C SER A 254 -22.55 -32.30 3.03
N CYS A 255 -21.27 -32.69 3.02
CA CYS A 255 -20.14 -31.81 2.73
C CYS A 255 -19.00 -32.52 2.00
N ARG A 256 -18.28 -31.79 1.16
CA ARG A 256 -17.06 -32.27 0.47
C ARG A 256 -16.05 -31.15 0.48
N TYR A 257 -14.78 -31.45 0.77
CA TYR A 257 -13.74 -30.44 0.77
C TYR A 257 -12.49 -30.89 0.02
N GLU A 258 -11.71 -29.91 -0.41
CA GLU A 258 -10.40 -30.05 -1.03
C GLU A 258 -9.43 -29.05 -0.39
N LEU A 259 -8.17 -29.44 -0.19
CA LEU A 259 -7.12 -28.64 0.46
C LEU A 259 -5.97 -28.38 -0.50
N GLN A 260 -5.45 -27.15 -0.51
CA GLN A 260 -4.31 -26.76 -1.33
C GLN A 260 -3.37 -25.79 -0.58
N PRO A 261 -2.05 -26.05 -0.53
CA PRO A 261 -1.48 -27.40 -0.55
C PRO A 261 -2.04 -28.22 0.63
N ALA A 262 -2.23 -29.53 0.42
CA ALA A 262 -2.85 -30.41 1.42
C ALA A 262 -2.12 -30.42 2.78
N THR A 263 -0.84 -30.06 2.80
CA THR A 263 0.00 -30.05 3.99
C THR A 263 -0.36 -28.93 4.96
N ASP A 264 -0.54 -27.68 4.52
CA ASP A 264 -0.69 -26.52 5.44
C ASP A 264 -2.12 -26.01 5.64
N ARG A 265 -3.10 -26.49 4.84
CA ARG A 265 -4.55 -26.20 4.97
C ARG A 265 -4.92 -24.73 4.86
N ARG A 266 -4.02 -23.89 4.37
CA ARG A 266 -4.22 -22.44 4.29
C ARG A 266 -5.14 -22.03 3.17
N SER A 267 -5.33 -22.87 2.16
CA SER A 267 -6.38 -22.67 1.18
C SER A 267 -7.08 -23.98 0.84
N GLY A 268 -8.27 -23.84 0.29
CA GLY A 268 -9.10 -24.99 -0.06
C GLY A 268 -10.52 -24.57 -0.46
N LYS A 269 -11.34 -25.58 -0.73
CA LYS A 269 -12.76 -25.42 -1.04
C LYS A 269 -13.58 -26.35 -0.15
N LEU A 270 -14.67 -25.84 0.41
CA LEU A 270 -15.68 -26.63 1.11
C LEU A 270 -17.02 -26.46 0.37
N MET A 271 -17.52 -27.54 -0.20
CA MET A 271 -18.89 -27.62 -0.72
C MET A 271 -19.81 -28.13 0.38
N VAL A 272 -20.86 -27.37 0.65
CA VAL A 272 -21.92 -27.67 1.62
C VAL A 272 -23.23 -27.85 0.87
N TRP A 273 -23.86 -29.02 1.02
CA TRP A 273 -25.21 -29.25 0.50
C TRP A 273 -26.22 -28.87 1.58
N LYS A 274 -26.96 -27.79 1.35
CA LYS A 274 -27.96 -27.27 2.27
C LYS A 274 -29.36 -27.52 1.74
N THR A 275 -30.22 -28.09 2.57
CA THR A 275 -31.64 -28.33 2.29
C THR A 275 -32.47 -27.19 2.87
N ILE A 276 -33.23 -26.52 2.00
CA ILE A 276 -34.17 -25.44 2.32
C ILE A 276 -35.48 -25.78 1.62
N ASP A 277 -36.60 -25.85 2.34
CA ASP A 277 -37.93 -26.19 1.80
C ASP A 277 -37.91 -27.47 0.92
N ASP A 278 -37.33 -28.56 1.44
CA ASP A 278 -37.13 -29.85 0.74
C ASP A 278 -36.26 -29.81 -0.53
N HIS A 279 -35.61 -28.68 -0.82
CA HIS A 279 -34.68 -28.54 -1.93
C HIS A 279 -33.23 -28.44 -1.44
N THR A 280 -32.41 -29.43 -1.81
CA THR A 280 -30.96 -29.41 -1.54
C THR A 280 -30.21 -28.64 -2.62
N ARG A 281 -29.37 -27.68 -2.21
CA ARG A 281 -28.51 -26.89 -3.09
C ARG A 281 -27.06 -26.88 -2.60
N PRO A 282 -26.07 -26.95 -3.50
CA PRO A 282 -24.67 -26.81 -3.13
C PRO A 282 -24.28 -25.34 -2.92
N TYR A 283 -23.41 -25.09 -1.95
CA TYR A 283 -22.73 -23.82 -1.73
C TYR A 283 -21.25 -24.09 -1.57
N THR A 284 -20.41 -23.37 -2.30
CA THR A 284 -18.95 -23.47 -2.22
C THR A 284 -18.40 -22.34 -1.37
N LEU A 285 -17.60 -22.71 -0.37
CA LEU A 285 -16.81 -21.80 0.46
C LEU A 285 -15.33 -22.06 0.12
N GLU A 286 -14.76 -21.21 -0.74
CA GLU A 286 -13.33 -21.24 -1.04
C GLU A 286 -12.59 -20.30 -0.08
N TRP A 287 -11.55 -20.80 0.59
CA TRP A 287 -10.82 -20.00 1.57
C TRP A 287 -9.34 -19.83 1.24
N GLN A 288 -8.77 -18.72 1.70
CA GLN A 288 -7.34 -18.45 1.67
C GLN A 288 -6.91 -17.70 2.95
N ILE A 289 -5.94 -18.24 3.69
CA ILE A 289 -5.32 -17.60 4.84
C ILE A 289 -4.02 -16.94 4.39
N LYS A 290 -3.93 -15.61 4.51
CA LYS A 290 -2.78 -14.81 4.08
C LYS A 290 -2.15 -14.03 5.21
N GLY A 291 -0.84 -13.80 5.12
CA GLY A 291 -0.12 -12.84 5.96
C GLY A 291 -0.20 -13.14 7.47
N ALA A 292 -0.11 -14.40 7.86
CA ALA A 292 -0.11 -14.72 9.28
C ALA A 292 1.22 -14.35 9.94
N VAL A 293 1.12 -13.65 11.07
CA VAL A 293 2.26 -13.15 11.83
C VAL A 293 2.07 -13.54 13.29
N TYR A 294 3.15 -14.01 13.92
CA TYR A 294 3.23 -14.19 15.37
C TYR A 294 4.15 -13.14 15.96
N ASN A 295 3.65 -12.39 16.95
CA ASN A 295 4.43 -11.44 17.71
C ASN A 295 4.93 -12.13 19.00
N PRO A 296 6.25 -12.39 19.12
CA PRO A 296 6.80 -13.10 20.27
C PRO A 296 6.75 -12.29 21.58
N GLU A 297 6.77 -10.95 21.52
CA GLU A 297 6.73 -10.07 22.70
C GLU A 297 5.35 -10.09 23.36
N THR A 298 4.30 -10.06 22.54
CA THR A 298 2.91 -10.05 23.03
C THR A 298 2.28 -11.45 23.07
N ARG A 299 2.99 -12.47 22.58
CA ARG A 299 2.50 -13.84 22.37
C ARG A 299 1.17 -13.89 21.61
N ALA A 300 0.93 -12.90 20.74
CA ALA A 300 -0.29 -12.79 19.96
C ALA A 300 -0.02 -13.08 18.48
N SER A 301 -1.03 -13.61 17.79
CA SER A 301 -1.01 -13.81 16.35
C SER A 301 -2.08 -13.01 15.63
N SER A 302 -1.81 -12.70 14.35
CA SER A 302 -2.75 -12.07 13.45
C SER A 302 -2.69 -12.68 12.05
N ALA A 303 -3.83 -12.83 11.37
CA ALA A 303 -3.89 -13.23 9.96
C ALA A 303 -5.14 -12.66 9.25
N ALA A 304 -5.17 -12.74 7.92
CA ALA A 304 -6.34 -12.44 7.11
C ALA A 304 -6.90 -13.73 6.48
N LEU A 305 -8.20 -13.98 6.66
CA LEU A 305 -8.94 -15.09 6.05
C LEU A 305 -9.88 -14.55 4.98
N PHE A 306 -9.67 -14.97 3.74
CA PHE A 306 -10.51 -14.63 2.60
C PHE A 306 -11.48 -15.77 2.36
N LEU A 307 -12.78 -15.48 2.28
CA LEU A 307 -13.84 -16.46 2.02
C LEU A 307 -14.64 -16.04 0.79
N TYR A 308 -14.50 -16.78 -0.30
CA TYR A 308 -15.28 -16.63 -1.51
C TYR A 308 -16.45 -17.61 -1.47
N ILE A 309 -17.67 -17.09 -1.53
CA ILE A 309 -18.90 -17.86 -1.31
C ILE A 309 -19.82 -17.74 -2.53
N TYR A 310 -20.07 -18.86 -3.19
CA TYR A 310 -20.88 -18.96 -4.42
C TYR A 310 -21.64 -20.29 -4.48
N ASP A 311 -22.81 -20.32 -5.12
CA ASP A 311 -23.60 -21.55 -5.37
C ASP A 311 -23.42 -22.11 -6.80
N ASP A 312 -22.88 -21.30 -7.72
CA ASP A 312 -22.50 -21.66 -9.08
C ASP A 312 -21.19 -20.92 -9.47
N GLU A 313 -20.35 -21.51 -10.31
CA GLU A 313 -19.14 -20.89 -10.85
C GLU A 313 -19.45 -19.58 -11.60
N ALA A 314 -20.63 -19.49 -12.24
CA ALA A 314 -21.07 -18.26 -12.89
C ALA A 314 -21.25 -17.08 -11.92
N ALA A 315 -21.57 -17.35 -10.65
CA ALA A 315 -21.72 -16.37 -9.58
C ALA A 315 -20.43 -16.14 -8.77
N SER A 316 -19.33 -16.81 -9.12
CA SER A 316 -18.05 -16.64 -8.44
C SER A 316 -17.48 -15.23 -8.61
N THR A 317 -16.69 -14.79 -7.63
CA THR A 317 -15.87 -13.58 -7.72
C THR A 317 -15.02 -13.55 -8.98
N ARG A 318 -14.50 -14.71 -9.42
CA ARG A 318 -13.68 -14.85 -10.63
C ARG A 318 -14.50 -14.54 -11.88
N SER A 319 -15.69 -15.12 -12.02
CA SER A 319 -16.62 -14.82 -13.13
C SER A 319 -16.98 -13.34 -13.16
N ARG A 320 -17.31 -12.76 -11.99
CA ARG A 320 -17.68 -11.35 -11.90
C ARG A 320 -16.53 -10.42 -12.26
N ALA A 321 -15.32 -10.69 -11.77
CA ALA A 321 -14.11 -9.95 -12.15
C ALA A 321 -13.86 -10.02 -13.66
N GLY A 322 -13.98 -11.21 -14.26
CA GLY A 322 -13.87 -11.40 -15.71
C GLY A 322 -14.88 -10.58 -16.51
N GLN A 323 -16.15 -10.53 -16.09
CA GLN A 323 -17.18 -9.69 -16.71
C GLN A 323 -16.85 -8.20 -16.63
N ILE A 324 -16.40 -7.72 -15.46
CA ILE A 324 -16.00 -6.32 -15.28
C ILE A 324 -14.83 -5.99 -16.19
N ILE A 325 -13.80 -6.84 -16.24
CA ILE A 325 -12.63 -6.66 -17.11
C ILE A 325 -13.05 -6.61 -18.58
N ALA A 326 -13.97 -7.49 -19.00
CA ALA A 326 -14.47 -7.52 -20.39
C ALA A 326 -15.24 -6.24 -20.79
N ASN A 327 -15.80 -5.51 -19.81
CA ASN A 327 -16.52 -4.26 -20.03
C ASN A 327 -15.60 -3.01 -20.02
N ILE A 328 -14.31 -3.15 -19.73
CA ILE A 328 -13.36 -2.04 -19.80
C ILE A 328 -13.16 -1.65 -21.26
N ALA A 329 -13.53 -0.42 -21.61
CA ALA A 329 -13.50 0.08 -22.97
C ALA A 329 -12.06 0.37 -23.43
N MET A 330 -11.42 -0.60 -24.08
CA MET A 330 -10.10 -0.45 -24.72
C MET A 330 -10.22 -0.75 -26.22
N PRO A 331 -10.90 0.11 -26.99
CA PRO A 331 -11.26 -0.19 -28.37
C PRO A 331 -10.06 -0.30 -29.31
N VAL A 332 -8.97 0.47 -29.09
CA VAL A 332 -7.73 0.36 -29.87
C VAL A 332 -7.08 -1.00 -29.60
N GLN A 333 -6.91 -1.36 -28.33
CA GLN A 333 -6.37 -2.67 -27.97
C GLN A 333 -7.22 -3.82 -28.52
N LYS A 334 -8.55 -3.69 -28.44
CA LYS A 334 -9.48 -4.69 -28.95
C LYS A 334 -9.35 -4.87 -30.45
N TYR A 335 -9.34 -3.78 -31.21
CA TYR A 335 -9.18 -3.83 -32.65
C TYR A 335 -7.84 -4.46 -33.04
N ILE A 336 -6.76 -4.11 -32.35
CA ILE A 336 -5.44 -4.73 -32.56
C ILE A 336 -5.49 -6.22 -32.24
N TYR A 337 -6.07 -6.62 -31.12
CA TYR A 337 -6.25 -8.03 -30.76
C TYR A 337 -7.04 -8.82 -31.83
N ASP A 338 -8.11 -8.22 -32.38
CA ASP A 338 -8.97 -8.86 -33.37
C ASP A 338 -8.30 -8.96 -34.76
N THR A 339 -7.35 -8.06 -35.07
CA THR A 339 -6.64 -7.99 -36.36
C THR A 339 -5.27 -8.67 -36.36
N LEU A 340 -4.69 -8.94 -35.18
CA LEU A 340 -3.40 -9.63 -35.05
C LEU A 340 -3.46 -11.04 -35.68
N PRO A 341 -2.48 -11.42 -36.52
CA PRO A 341 -2.43 -12.76 -37.10
C PRO A 341 -2.14 -13.81 -36.02
N ARG A 342 -3.20 -14.44 -35.48
CA ARG A 342 -3.10 -15.47 -34.43
C ARG A 342 -2.25 -16.68 -34.83
N SER A 343 -2.09 -16.92 -36.13
CA SER A 343 -1.34 -18.04 -36.70
C SER A 343 0.19 -17.85 -36.71
N GLN A 344 0.73 -16.73 -36.22
CA GLN A 344 2.17 -16.41 -36.29
C GLN A 344 2.90 -16.36 -34.94
N THR A 345 2.20 -16.45 -33.81
CA THR A 345 2.81 -16.39 -32.47
C THR A 345 2.66 -17.71 -31.74
N ASP A 346 3.76 -18.40 -31.46
CA ASP A 346 3.79 -19.50 -30.49
C ASP A 346 3.85 -18.95 -29.06
N ALA A 347 2.86 -18.11 -28.71
CA ALA A 347 2.83 -17.34 -27.47
C ALA A 347 2.91 -18.21 -26.22
N ALA A 348 2.48 -19.47 -26.31
CA ALA A 348 2.56 -20.46 -25.24
C ALA A 348 4.00 -20.78 -24.82
N LYS A 349 5.00 -20.57 -25.69
CA LYS A 349 6.43 -20.69 -25.36
C LYS A 349 6.96 -19.55 -24.50
N PHE A 350 6.20 -18.45 -24.36
CA PHE A 350 6.67 -17.25 -23.69
C PHE A 350 6.01 -17.08 -22.33
N ARG A 351 6.88 -16.89 -21.33
CA ARG A 351 6.52 -16.50 -19.99
C ARG A 351 6.83 -15.02 -19.80
N VAL A 352 5.97 -14.30 -19.08
CA VAL A 352 6.10 -12.85 -18.92
C VAL A 352 6.13 -12.48 -17.44
N ILE A 353 7.17 -11.72 -17.04
CA ILE A 353 7.14 -10.96 -15.78
C ILE A 353 6.68 -9.55 -16.12
N ILE A 354 5.66 -9.09 -15.40
CA ILE A 354 5.04 -7.78 -15.64
C ILE A 354 5.19 -6.92 -14.40
N ILE A 355 5.74 -5.70 -14.54
CA ILE A 355 5.76 -4.68 -13.49
C ILE A 355 5.04 -3.45 -14.05
N HIS A 356 3.86 -3.13 -13.50
CA HIS A 356 3.03 -2.05 -14.04
C HIS A 356 2.11 -1.44 -12.98
N HIS A 357 1.50 -0.29 -13.30
CA HIS A 357 0.52 0.38 -12.45
C HIS A 357 -0.75 -0.45 -12.24
N ARG A 358 -1.36 -0.30 -11.06
CA ARG A 358 -2.60 -0.99 -10.64
C ARG A 358 -3.85 -0.27 -11.18
N SER A 359 -4.20 -0.47 -12.45
CA SER A 359 -5.36 0.17 -13.09
C SER A 359 -6.30 -0.82 -13.79
N HIS A 360 -7.49 -0.36 -14.16
CA HIS A 360 -8.44 -1.13 -14.98
C HIS A 360 -7.82 -1.48 -16.34
N GLU A 361 -7.20 -0.51 -17.01
CA GLU A 361 -6.55 -0.68 -18.31
C GLU A 361 -5.41 -1.70 -18.25
N THR A 362 -4.64 -1.72 -17.15
CA THR A 362 -3.67 -2.78 -16.90
C THR A 362 -4.36 -4.13 -16.75
N ALA A 363 -5.46 -4.23 -15.97
CA ALA A 363 -6.20 -5.49 -15.83
C ALA A 363 -6.73 -6.00 -17.18
N ARG A 364 -7.24 -5.11 -18.04
CA ARG A 364 -7.64 -5.47 -19.41
C ARG A 364 -6.45 -5.94 -20.25
N THR A 365 -5.33 -5.24 -20.18
CA THR A 365 -4.11 -5.59 -20.92
C THR A 365 -3.54 -6.95 -20.48
N LEU A 366 -3.49 -7.22 -19.17
CA LEU A 366 -3.11 -8.54 -18.63
C LEU A 366 -4.02 -9.64 -19.16
N ARG A 367 -5.33 -9.39 -19.21
CA ARG A 367 -6.28 -10.33 -19.79
C ARG A 367 -6.03 -10.55 -21.28
N THR A 368 -5.76 -9.50 -22.05
CA THR A 368 -5.42 -9.62 -23.48
C THR A 368 -4.12 -10.42 -23.69
N ILE A 369 -3.10 -10.23 -22.84
CA ILE A 369 -1.86 -11.02 -22.84
C ILE A 369 -2.18 -12.52 -22.65
N GLN A 370 -3.08 -12.86 -21.73
CA GLN A 370 -3.51 -14.26 -21.54
C GLN A 370 -4.33 -14.79 -22.71
N ASP A 371 -5.25 -13.98 -23.25
CA ASP A 371 -6.10 -14.35 -24.39
C ASP A 371 -5.27 -14.57 -25.67
N LEU A 372 -4.06 -13.99 -25.76
CA LEU A 372 -3.07 -14.25 -26.80
C LEU A 372 -2.24 -15.53 -26.56
N GLY A 373 -2.31 -16.13 -25.37
CA GLY A 373 -1.67 -17.41 -25.03
C GLY A 373 -0.39 -17.31 -24.18
N TYR A 374 0.06 -16.10 -23.83
CA TYR A 374 1.24 -15.89 -22.99
C TYR A 374 1.01 -16.37 -21.55
N GLN A 375 2.07 -16.86 -20.91
CA GLN A 375 2.05 -17.28 -19.51
C GLN A 375 2.51 -16.15 -18.60
N ILE A 376 1.60 -15.50 -17.89
CA ILE A 376 1.98 -14.50 -16.87
C ILE A 376 2.60 -15.26 -15.68
N ASP A 377 3.90 -15.08 -15.42
CA ASP A 377 4.54 -15.67 -14.23
C ASP A 377 4.25 -14.86 -12.99
N THR A 378 4.33 -13.54 -13.13
CA THR A 378 4.14 -12.59 -12.05
C THR A 378 3.65 -11.28 -12.63
N PHE A 379 2.68 -10.68 -11.96
CA PHE A 379 2.37 -9.26 -12.10
C PHE A 379 2.69 -8.54 -10.79
N ILE A 380 3.72 -7.70 -10.78
CA ILE A 380 4.05 -6.82 -9.66
C ILE A 380 3.35 -5.48 -9.87
N GLY A 381 2.31 -5.24 -9.07
CA GLY A 381 1.60 -3.97 -9.05
C GLY A 381 2.41 -2.90 -8.34
N ILE A 382 2.62 -1.77 -9.02
CA ILE A 382 3.25 -0.60 -8.43
C ILE A 382 2.34 -0.03 -7.33
N PRO A 383 2.81 0.04 -6.07
CA PRO A 383 1.97 0.42 -4.94
C PRO A 383 1.78 1.95 -4.85
N TYR A 384 0.52 2.37 -4.93
CA TYR A 384 0.00 3.70 -4.65
C TYR A 384 -1.04 3.63 -3.53
N GLY A 385 -0.60 3.78 -2.29
CA GLY A 385 -1.48 3.77 -1.11
C GLY A 385 -2.37 2.54 -0.99
N ASP A 386 -3.40 2.68 -0.16
CA ASP A 386 -4.44 1.67 0.00
C ASP A 386 -5.36 1.65 -1.24
N VAL A 387 -5.48 0.48 -1.88
CA VAL A 387 -6.34 0.28 -3.04
C VAL A 387 -7.69 -0.25 -2.62
N ASN A 388 -8.72 0.11 -3.40
CA ASN A 388 -10.01 -0.55 -3.33
C ASN A 388 -9.90 -2.03 -3.78
N TRP A 389 -10.60 -2.91 -3.08
CA TRP A 389 -10.76 -4.32 -3.38
C TRP A 389 -11.18 -4.61 -4.82
N ASP A 390 -11.92 -3.71 -5.48
CA ASP A 390 -12.27 -3.83 -6.89
C ASP A 390 -11.05 -4.06 -7.79
N TYR A 391 -10.04 -3.20 -7.67
CA TYR A 391 -8.84 -3.31 -8.48
C TYR A 391 -8.01 -4.52 -8.08
N ILE A 392 -7.89 -4.79 -6.78
CA ILE A 392 -7.08 -5.92 -6.29
C ILE A 392 -7.63 -7.24 -6.82
N THR A 393 -8.94 -7.45 -6.71
CA THR A 393 -9.61 -8.66 -7.19
C THR A 393 -9.52 -8.80 -8.71
N MET A 394 -9.69 -7.70 -9.46
CA MET A 394 -9.54 -7.70 -10.91
C MET A 394 -8.11 -8.00 -11.35
N LEU A 395 -7.10 -7.41 -10.72
CA LEU A 395 -5.69 -7.62 -11.07
C LEU A 395 -5.22 -9.04 -10.68
N ASP A 396 -5.67 -9.56 -9.54
CA ASP A 396 -5.44 -10.94 -9.15
C ASP A 396 -6.03 -11.91 -10.19
N HIS A 397 -7.28 -11.71 -10.59
CA HIS A 397 -7.91 -12.52 -11.63
C HIS A 397 -7.21 -12.39 -13.00
N ALA A 398 -6.96 -11.16 -13.45
CA ALA A 398 -6.34 -10.88 -14.76
C ALA A 398 -4.89 -11.35 -14.86
N SER A 399 -4.20 -11.53 -13.74
CA SER A 399 -2.84 -12.09 -13.68
C SER A 399 -2.82 -13.61 -13.49
N ASN A 400 -3.99 -14.28 -13.52
CA ASN A 400 -4.15 -15.71 -13.20
C ASN A 400 -3.60 -16.05 -11.81
N HIS A 401 -3.94 -15.22 -10.82
CA HIS A 401 -3.54 -15.36 -9.42
C HIS A 401 -2.01 -15.31 -9.20
N ASN A 402 -1.31 -14.43 -9.94
CA ASN A 402 0.12 -14.15 -9.77
C ASN A 402 0.42 -12.67 -9.48
N TYR A 403 -0.55 -11.96 -8.92
CA TYR A 403 -0.47 -10.58 -8.50
C TYR A 403 0.33 -10.43 -7.20
N MET A 404 1.24 -9.45 -7.17
CA MET A 404 2.06 -9.13 -6.02
C MET A 404 2.13 -7.61 -5.85
N SER A 405 2.05 -7.13 -4.62
CA SER A 405 2.16 -5.69 -4.33
C SER A 405 2.89 -5.47 -3.01
N LEU A 406 3.52 -4.31 -2.89
CA LEU A 406 3.99 -3.82 -1.60
C LEU A 406 2.92 -2.96 -0.94
N LYS A 407 3.09 -2.75 0.36
CA LYS A 407 2.33 -1.82 1.20
C LYS A 407 3.25 -0.70 1.69
N LEU A 408 2.71 0.51 1.66
CA LEU A 408 3.33 1.70 2.23
C LEU A 408 3.02 1.78 3.73
N ILE A 409 4.05 1.91 4.57
CA ILE A 409 3.92 2.12 6.01
C ILE A 409 4.42 3.52 6.33
N THR A 410 3.49 4.46 6.46
CA THR A 410 3.78 5.86 6.81
C THR A 410 3.74 6.06 8.32
N HIS A 411 4.65 6.87 8.86
CA HIS A 411 4.68 7.23 10.28
C HIS A 411 4.77 8.76 10.43
N PRO A 412 4.17 9.36 11.47
CA PRO A 412 4.26 10.81 11.70
C PRO A 412 5.69 11.32 11.89
N THR A 413 6.59 10.47 12.39
CA THR A 413 7.96 10.86 12.81
C THR A 413 9.06 9.93 12.32
N GLN A 414 8.71 8.82 11.66
CA GLN A 414 9.68 7.86 11.10
C GLN A 414 9.57 7.87 9.57
N PRO A 415 10.65 7.53 8.83
CA PRO A 415 10.60 7.43 7.39
C PRO A 415 9.59 6.39 6.97
N THR A 416 8.99 6.64 5.82
CA THR A 416 8.13 5.69 5.16
C THR A 416 8.88 4.38 4.92
N ARG A 417 8.25 3.26 5.31
CA ARG A 417 8.76 1.91 5.06
C ARG A 417 7.89 1.20 4.03
N TYR A 418 8.48 0.22 3.36
CA TYR A 418 7.84 -0.63 2.36
C TYR A 418 7.91 -2.07 2.84
N GLN A 419 6.77 -2.74 2.83
CA GLN A 419 6.65 -4.14 3.20
C GLN A 419 5.88 -4.87 2.11
N PHE A 420 6.07 -6.19 1.99
CA PHE A 420 5.23 -6.97 1.10
C PHE A 420 3.78 -7.00 1.63
N ASP A 421 2.79 -6.72 0.77
CA ASP A 421 1.38 -6.78 1.15
C ASP A 421 0.83 -8.19 0.95
N PHE A 422 1.02 -9.05 1.94
CA PHE A 422 0.46 -10.41 1.92
C PHE A 422 -1.07 -10.42 1.85
N ARG A 423 -1.74 -9.38 2.34
CA ARG A 423 -3.20 -9.31 2.35
C ARG A 423 -3.75 -9.04 0.95
N GLN A 424 -3.16 -8.07 0.24
CA GLN A 424 -3.66 -7.66 -1.07
C GLN A 424 -3.00 -8.39 -2.25
N SER A 425 -1.94 -9.17 -2.02
CA SER A 425 -1.33 -10.00 -3.07
C SER A 425 -2.10 -11.32 -3.29
N SER A 426 -1.82 -12.02 -4.38
CA SER A 426 -2.26 -13.39 -4.61
C SER A 426 -1.87 -14.29 -3.43
N PHE A 427 -2.62 -15.39 -3.27
CA PHE A 427 -2.26 -16.38 -2.27
C PHE A 427 -0.87 -16.97 -2.57
N LEU A 428 0.00 -16.96 -1.56
CA LEU A 428 1.34 -17.50 -1.64
C LEU A 428 1.45 -18.70 -0.70
N GLU A 429 2.17 -19.72 -1.14
CA GLU A 429 2.49 -20.86 -0.29
C GLU A 429 3.37 -20.43 0.89
N THR A 430 3.25 -21.16 2.00
CA THR A 430 3.92 -20.83 3.27
C THR A 430 5.44 -20.65 3.14
N ARG A 431 6.10 -21.44 2.29
CA ARG A 431 7.54 -21.30 2.05
C ARG A 431 7.87 -19.95 1.42
N THR A 432 7.17 -19.59 0.35
CA THR A 432 7.35 -18.31 -0.35
C THR A 432 7.05 -17.13 0.57
N GLU A 433 6.01 -17.21 1.39
CA GLU A 433 5.73 -16.14 2.35
C GLU A 433 6.86 -15.94 3.37
N LYS A 434 7.43 -17.03 3.90
CA LYS A 434 8.57 -16.94 4.84
C LYS A 434 9.80 -16.33 4.18
N GLU A 435 10.11 -16.72 2.94
CA GLU A 435 11.22 -16.16 2.17
C GLU A 435 11.04 -14.65 1.92
N ILE A 436 9.84 -14.23 1.52
CA ILE A 436 9.51 -12.82 1.29
C ILE A 436 9.49 -12.03 2.62
N ALA A 437 8.91 -12.58 3.68
CA ALA A 437 8.90 -11.94 5.00
C ALA A 437 10.32 -11.70 5.52
N ALA A 438 11.23 -12.68 5.33
CA ALA A 438 12.63 -12.53 5.66
C ALA A 438 13.32 -11.45 4.81
N LEU A 439 13.02 -11.40 3.50
CA LEU A 439 13.54 -10.37 2.59
C LEU A 439 13.20 -8.95 3.06
N TYR A 440 11.95 -8.71 3.44
CA TYR A 440 11.48 -7.40 3.92
C TYR A 440 11.78 -7.11 5.39
N GLY A 441 12.34 -8.08 6.13
CA GLY A 441 12.88 -7.86 7.47
C GLY A 441 14.15 -6.99 7.46
N ASN A 442 14.82 -6.85 6.31
CA ASN A 442 16.01 -6.01 6.16
C ASN A 442 15.64 -4.52 6.06
N PRO A 443 16.10 -3.64 6.98
CA PRO A 443 15.88 -2.20 6.90
C PRO A 443 16.42 -1.52 5.64
N ALA A 444 17.48 -2.04 5.03
CA ALA A 444 18.05 -1.49 3.80
C ALA A 444 17.12 -1.70 2.59
N ILE A 445 16.30 -2.77 2.61
CA ILE A 445 15.30 -3.06 1.58
C ILE A 445 14.00 -2.32 1.92
N SER A 446 13.50 -2.49 3.15
CA SER A 446 12.21 -1.92 3.56
C SER A 446 12.25 -0.39 3.77
N GLY A 447 13.43 0.23 3.85
CA GLY A 447 13.58 1.67 4.00
C GLY A 447 13.56 2.48 2.71
N ASP A 448 13.71 1.84 1.54
CA ASP A 448 13.74 2.51 0.23
C ASP A 448 12.79 1.83 -0.77
N TYR A 449 12.03 2.64 -1.49
CA TYR A 449 11.03 2.13 -2.44
C TYR A 449 11.67 1.34 -3.59
N LEU A 450 12.74 1.88 -4.17
CA LEU A 450 13.37 1.28 -5.34
C LEU A 450 14.04 -0.03 -4.94
N ALA A 451 14.77 -0.03 -3.83
CA ALA A 451 15.37 -1.23 -3.25
C ALA A 451 14.29 -2.30 -2.94
N ALA A 452 13.17 -1.90 -2.34
CA ALA A 452 12.05 -2.78 -2.06
C ALA A 452 11.47 -3.41 -3.34
N MET A 453 11.20 -2.61 -4.38
CA MET A 453 10.67 -3.12 -5.66
C MET A 453 11.67 -4.01 -6.39
N GLN A 454 12.94 -3.60 -6.45
CA GLN A 454 14.01 -4.37 -7.10
C GLN A 454 14.24 -5.71 -6.40
N ALA A 455 14.18 -5.76 -5.08
CA ALA A 455 14.32 -7.00 -4.31
C ALA A 455 13.20 -8.01 -4.66
N LEU A 456 11.95 -7.55 -4.78
CA LEU A 456 10.83 -8.42 -5.21
C LEU A 456 10.99 -8.85 -6.66
N ALA A 457 11.34 -7.92 -7.55
CA ALA A 457 11.53 -8.19 -8.96
C ALA A 457 12.66 -9.20 -9.19
N GLU A 458 13.77 -9.08 -8.47
CA GLU A 458 14.89 -10.02 -8.51
C GLU A 458 14.48 -11.41 -8.00
N TYR A 459 13.71 -11.47 -6.90
CA TYR A 459 13.17 -12.72 -6.37
C TYR A 459 12.32 -13.46 -7.41
N ARG A 460 11.45 -12.73 -8.12
CA ARG A 460 10.56 -13.30 -9.14
C ARG A 460 11.28 -13.63 -10.44
N LEU A 461 12.28 -12.84 -10.83
CA LEU A 461 13.15 -13.14 -11.98
C LEU A 461 13.79 -14.51 -11.84
N ALA A 462 14.42 -14.80 -10.69
CA ALA A 462 15.09 -16.08 -10.47
C ALA A 462 14.13 -17.28 -10.62
N GLY A 463 12.94 -17.19 -10.02
CA GLY A 463 11.92 -18.24 -10.12
C GLY A 463 11.41 -18.43 -11.56
N ALA A 464 11.18 -17.33 -12.29
CA ALA A 464 10.73 -17.41 -13.67
C ALA A 464 11.79 -18.01 -14.60
N LEU A 465 13.07 -17.62 -14.46
CA LEU A 465 14.17 -18.19 -15.24
C LEU A 465 14.30 -19.69 -15.03
N GLN A 466 14.17 -20.16 -13.79
CA GLN A 466 14.21 -21.59 -13.48
C GLN A 466 13.05 -22.34 -14.15
N LYS A 467 11.81 -21.85 -14.03
CA LYS A 467 10.65 -22.45 -14.70
C LYS A 467 10.81 -22.46 -16.22
N CYS A 468 11.36 -21.39 -16.80
CA CYS A 468 11.60 -21.31 -18.25
C CYS A 468 12.56 -22.42 -18.70
N ARG A 469 13.68 -22.62 -17.98
CA ARG A 469 14.62 -23.72 -18.26
C ARG A 469 13.97 -25.09 -18.14
N GLU A 470 13.21 -25.32 -17.07
CA GLU A 470 12.55 -26.61 -16.81
C GLU A 470 11.49 -26.96 -17.87
N ARG A 471 10.83 -25.95 -18.44
CA ARG A 471 9.71 -26.13 -19.39
C ARG A 471 10.08 -25.87 -20.85
N GLY A 472 11.32 -25.45 -21.14
CA GLY A 472 11.73 -25.04 -22.48
C GLY A 472 11.02 -23.78 -22.98
N GLU A 473 10.62 -22.90 -22.07
CA GLU A 473 9.99 -21.61 -22.37
C GLU A 473 11.07 -20.50 -22.44
N GLN A 474 10.75 -19.35 -23.04
CA GLN A 474 11.55 -18.12 -22.98
C GLN A 474 10.87 -17.06 -22.11
N LEU A 475 11.69 -16.18 -21.51
CA LEU A 475 11.21 -15.11 -20.66
C LEU A 475 11.16 -13.77 -21.41
N ILE A 476 10.04 -13.07 -21.33
CA ILE A 476 9.94 -11.64 -21.66
C ILE A 476 9.74 -10.84 -20.38
N ILE A 477 10.45 -9.74 -20.26
CA ILE A 477 10.29 -8.78 -19.16
C ILE A 477 9.47 -7.61 -19.67
N TYR A 478 8.35 -7.33 -19.04
CA TYR A 478 7.49 -6.20 -19.35
C TYR A 478 7.50 -5.26 -18.15
N GLU A 479 8.15 -4.10 -18.26
CA GLU A 479 8.31 -3.21 -17.12
C GLU A 479 8.01 -1.73 -17.41
N ASP A 480 7.35 -1.12 -16.43
CA ASP A 480 7.12 0.32 -16.32
C ASP A 480 7.99 0.89 -15.20
N GLY A 481 9.21 1.35 -15.53
CA GLY A 481 10.05 2.09 -14.58
C GLY A 481 11.50 1.62 -14.42
N GLY A 482 11.98 0.66 -15.21
CA GLY A 482 13.34 0.11 -15.18
C GLY A 482 13.75 -0.44 -13.83
N TYR A 483 13.19 -1.59 -13.45
CA TYR A 483 13.44 -2.27 -12.17
C TYR A 483 14.33 -3.50 -12.32
N ILE A 484 14.18 -4.26 -13.40
CA ILE A 484 14.83 -5.56 -13.58
C ILE A 484 16.14 -5.44 -14.36
N VAL A 485 16.18 -4.66 -15.44
CA VAL A 485 17.34 -4.65 -16.36
C VAL A 485 18.64 -4.27 -15.65
N ALA A 486 18.63 -3.18 -14.87
CA ALA A 486 19.81 -2.78 -14.11
C ALA A 486 20.30 -3.88 -13.15
N LYS A 487 19.37 -4.66 -12.59
CA LYS A 487 19.70 -5.76 -11.69
C LYS A 487 20.25 -6.97 -12.43
N ILE A 488 19.80 -7.23 -13.66
CA ILE A 488 20.41 -8.23 -14.53
C ILE A 488 21.89 -7.89 -14.79
N TYR A 489 22.20 -6.64 -15.12
CA TYR A 489 23.59 -6.20 -15.32
C TYR A 489 24.46 -6.38 -14.07
N GLU A 490 23.95 -5.96 -12.91
CA GLU A 490 24.64 -6.09 -11.64
C GLU A 490 24.96 -7.56 -11.33
N ILE A 491 23.97 -8.46 -11.45
CA ILE A 491 24.13 -9.89 -11.18
C ILE A 491 25.03 -10.56 -12.23
N TYR A 492 24.88 -10.18 -13.50
CA TYR A 492 25.68 -10.71 -14.60
C TYR A 492 27.17 -10.37 -14.44
N LYS A 493 27.51 -9.19 -13.90
CA LYS A 493 28.91 -8.76 -13.69
C LYS A 493 29.51 -9.28 -12.37
N ASN A 494 28.69 -9.56 -11.36
CA ASN A 494 29.18 -9.94 -10.03
C ASN A 494 29.21 -11.47 -9.83
N SER A 495 30.39 -12.08 -10.00
CA SER A 495 30.57 -13.53 -9.82
C SER A 495 30.32 -14.05 -8.40
N GLN A 496 30.32 -13.18 -7.39
CA GLN A 496 30.00 -13.52 -6.00
C GLN A 496 28.50 -13.46 -5.71
N HIS A 497 27.68 -12.92 -6.63
CA HIS A 497 26.25 -12.84 -6.42
C HIS A 497 25.63 -14.26 -6.44
N PRO A 498 24.77 -14.65 -5.48
CA PRO A 498 24.23 -16.02 -5.42
C PRO A 498 23.47 -16.46 -6.68
N ARG A 499 22.92 -15.50 -7.42
CA ARG A 499 22.15 -15.72 -8.66
C ARG A 499 22.97 -15.55 -9.94
N HIS A 500 24.28 -15.28 -9.84
CA HIS A 500 25.15 -15.00 -10.98
C HIS A 500 25.08 -16.09 -12.06
N ALA A 501 25.30 -17.35 -11.69
CA ALA A 501 25.31 -18.45 -12.65
C ALA A 501 23.98 -18.61 -13.41
N LEU A 502 22.85 -18.46 -12.72
CA LEU A 502 21.51 -18.56 -13.31
C LEU A 502 21.25 -17.43 -14.31
N VAL A 503 21.50 -16.18 -13.90
CA VAL A 503 21.26 -15.00 -14.74
C VAL A 503 22.24 -14.95 -15.90
N LYS A 504 23.52 -15.22 -15.65
CA LYS A 504 24.55 -15.25 -16.69
C LYS A 504 24.20 -16.26 -17.79
N ALA A 505 23.91 -17.49 -17.41
CA ALA A 505 23.52 -18.50 -18.39
C ALA A 505 22.20 -18.12 -19.08
N ALA A 506 21.22 -17.54 -18.38
CA ALA A 506 19.97 -17.10 -19.03
C ALA A 506 20.18 -16.00 -20.10
N VAL A 507 21.15 -15.10 -19.88
CA VAL A 507 21.54 -14.09 -20.86
C VAL A 507 22.32 -14.72 -22.01
N ASP A 508 23.37 -15.50 -21.70
CA ASP A 508 24.24 -16.12 -22.71
C ASP A 508 23.49 -17.09 -23.62
N ASP A 509 22.56 -17.87 -23.05
CA ASP A 509 21.77 -18.89 -23.76
C ASP A 509 20.59 -18.28 -24.52
N GLY A 510 20.34 -16.97 -24.42
CA GLY A 510 19.18 -16.32 -25.05
C GLY A 510 17.83 -16.74 -24.46
N LEU A 511 17.81 -17.15 -23.19
CA LEU A 511 16.59 -17.55 -22.48
C LEU A 511 15.66 -16.34 -22.26
N ILE A 512 16.25 -15.15 -22.08
CA ILE A 512 15.51 -13.89 -22.01
C ILE A 512 15.35 -13.37 -23.43
N ALA A 513 14.14 -13.47 -23.98
CA ALA A 513 13.83 -13.05 -25.35
C ALA A 513 13.91 -11.52 -25.52
N GLY A 514 13.62 -10.76 -24.46
CA GLY A 514 13.80 -9.32 -24.46
C GLY A 514 13.01 -8.60 -23.37
N VAL A 515 13.05 -7.28 -23.44
CA VAL A 515 12.45 -6.37 -22.48
C VAL A 515 11.56 -5.36 -23.19
N VAL A 516 10.34 -5.15 -22.68
CA VAL A 516 9.48 -4.01 -23.01
C VAL A 516 9.66 -2.98 -21.90
N GLU A 517 10.18 -1.80 -22.24
CA GLU A 517 10.31 -0.67 -21.31
C GLU A 517 9.35 0.45 -21.69
N VAL A 518 8.57 0.91 -20.72
CA VAL A 518 7.51 1.89 -20.95
C VAL A 518 7.95 3.33 -20.73
N THR A 519 8.85 3.60 -19.80
CA THR A 519 9.06 4.93 -19.23
C THR A 519 10.39 5.55 -19.62
N VAL A 520 10.41 6.88 -19.73
CA VAL A 520 11.67 7.64 -19.92
C VAL A 520 12.64 7.41 -18.76
N ALA A 521 12.12 7.26 -17.53
CA ALA A 521 12.95 6.97 -16.38
C ALA A 521 13.63 5.59 -16.48
N GLY A 522 12.90 4.56 -16.89
CA GLY A 522 13.46 3.22 -17.08
C GLY A 522 14.41 3.13 -18.28
N GLU A 523 14.04 3.74 -19.41
CA GLU A 523 14.92 3.84 -20.59
C GLU A 523 16.27 4.50 -20.24
N ARG A 524 16.27 5.58 -19.47
CA ARG A 524 17.50 6.24 -19.01
C ARG A 524 18.37 5.33 -18.14
N LYS A 525 17.77 4.56 -17.23
CA LYS A 525 18.53 3.59 -16.42
C LYS A 525 19.13 2.51 -17.31
N ASN A 526 18.38 2.05 -18.32
CA ASN A 526 18.85 1.04 -19.27
C ASN A 526 20.03 1.58 -20.09
N LEU A 527 19.95 2.83 -20.58
CA LEU A 527 21.07 3.52 -21.24
C LEU A 527 22.29 3.61 -20.31
N GLN A 528 22.10 4.04 -19.08
CA GLN A 528 23.18 4.19 -18.11
C GLN A 528 23.93 2.86 -17.90
N VAL A 529 23.22 1.74 -17.68
CA VAL A 529 23.90 0.45 -17.46
C VAL A 529 24.55 -0.11 -18.72
N ILE A 530 24.06 0.22 -19.92
CA ILE A 530 24.70 -0.10 -21.19
C ILE A 530 26.00 0.70 -21.34
N GLU A 531 25.99 2.01 -21.06
CA GLU A 531 27.17 2.87 -21.08
C GLU A 531 28.25 2.40 -20.09
N GLU A 532 27.85 2.09 -18.85
CA GLU A 532 28.69 1.47 -17.82
C GLU A 532 29.19 0.06 -18.21
N ASN A 533 28.63 -0.54 -19.26
CA ASN A 533 29.08 -1.78 -19.86
C ASN A 533 29.83 -1.57 -21.19
N ASN A 534 30.57 -0.47 -21.30
CA ASN A 534 31.34 -0.12 -22.51
C ASN A 534 30.45 -0.03 -23.77
N GLY A 535 29.20 0.39 -23.61
CA GLY A 535 28.21 0.48 -24.69
C GLY A 535 27.64 -0.86 -25.15
N GLN A 536 27.99 -1.98 -24.51
CA GLN A 536 27.48 -3.31 -24.89
C GLN A 536 26.17 -3.63 -24.18
N ALA A 537 25.12 -3.88 -24.96
CA ALA A 537 23.84 -4.33 -24.45
C ALA A 537 23.86 -5.85 -24.15
N LEU A 538 23.29 -6.27 -23.02
CA LEU A 538 23.11 -7.69 -22.68
C LEU A 538 21.80 -8.26 -23.23
N LEU A 539 20.78 -7.41 -23.40
CA LEU A 539 19.42 -7.80 -23.76
C LEU A 539 18.87 -6.86 -24.85
N PRO A 540 17.96 -7.34 -25.71
CA PRO A 540 17.15 -6.46 -26.53
C PRO A 540 16.10 -5.75 -25.66
N VAL A 541 16.07 -4.44 -25.71
CA VAL A 541 15.11 -3.58 -25.00
C VAL A 541 14.32 -2.78 -26.03
N LEU A 542 13.03 -3.06 -26.16
CA LEU A 542 12.09 -2.26 -26.94
C LEU A 542 11.48 -1.20 -26.02
N SER A 543 11.87 0.06 -26.24
CA SER A 543 11.39 1.17 -25.44
C SER A 543 10.26 1.92 -26.14
N ASN A 544 9.17 2.12 -25.41
CA ASN A 544 8.06 3.01 -25.78
C ASN A 544 8.24 4.42 -25.21
N ALA A 545 9.27 4.65 -24.40
CA ALA A 545 9.44 5.85 -23.57
C ALA A 545 9.42 7.18 -24.34
N ARG A 546 9.96 7.20 -25.56
CA ARG A 546 10.07 8.39 -26.40
C ARG A 546 9.47 8.18 -27.80
N SER A 547 8.50 7.28 -27.92
CA SER A 547 7.70 7.24 -29.14
C SER A 547 6.82 8.47 -29.20
N ASP A 548 6.56 8.96 -30.41
CA ASP A 548 5.68 10.11 -30.63
C ASP A 548 4.28 9.82 -30.08
N ILE A 549 3.82 8.58 -30.20
CA ILE A 549 2.57 8.07 -29.63
C ILE A 549 2.51 8.30 -28.13
N LYS A 550 3.54 7.86 -27.39
CA LYS A 550 3.54 8.02 -25.93
C LYS A 550 3.58 9.50 -25.56
N ALA A 551 4.39 10.31 -26.23
CA ALA A 551 4.44 11.75 -25.99
C ALA A 551 3.09 12.45 -26.23
N VAL A 552 2.33 12.01 -27.24
CA VAL A 552 0.98 12.54 -27.54
C VAL A 552 0.00 12.28 -26.41
N PHE A 553 -0.19 11.01 -26.08
CA PHE A 553 -1.29 10.60 -25.21
C PHE A 553 -0.94 10.75 -23.73
N GLU A 554 0.31 10.50 -23.33
CA GLU A 554 0.73 10.60 -21.93
C GLU A 554 0.71 12.05 -21.46
N ALA A 555 1.22 13.00 -22.25
CA ALA A 555 1.27 14.40 -21.86
C ALA A 555 -0.13 14.99 -21.60
N MET A 556 -1.12 14.62 -22.43
CA MET A 556 -2.51 15.03 -22.24
C MET A 556 -3.14 14.35 -21.04
N GLY A 557 -3.05 13.02 -20.96
CA GLY A 557 -3.63 12.25 -19.88
C GLY A 557 -3.10 12.69 -18.52
N VAL A 558 -1.77 12.78 -18.40
CA VAL A 558 -1.08 13.23 -17.18
C VAL A 558 -1.46 14.68 -16.85
N GLY A 559 -1.48 15.58 -17.83
CA GLY A 559 -1.85 16.99 -17.62
C GLY A 559 -3.25 17.15 -17.02
N GLU A 560 -4.25 16.51 -17.63
CA GLU A 560 -5.64 16.55 -17.14
C GLU A 560 -5.76 15.94 -15.73
N ALA A 561 -5.16 14.76 -15.53
CA ALA A 561 -5.28 14.04 -14.27
C ALA A 561 -4.61 14.77 -13.10
N VAL A 562 -3.43 15.39 -13.29
CA VAL A 562 -2.78 16.21 -12.26
C VAL A 562 -3.70 17.33 -11.81
N ILE A 563 -4.32 18.04 -12.75
CA ILE A 563 -5.20 19.17 -12.44
C ILE A 563 -6.48 18.70 -11.73
N HIS A 564 -7.15 17.65 -12.24
CA HIS A 564 -8.39 17.15 -11.66
C HIS A 564 -8.22 16.56 -10.26
N ALA A 565 -7.19 15.74 -10.06
CA ALA A 565 -6.91 15.14 -8.76
C ALA A 565 -6.49 16.20 -7.74
N SER A 566 -5.66 17.16 -8.13
CA SER A 566 -5.25 18.25 -7.24
C SER A 566 -6.42 19.16 -6.88
N ALA A 567 -7.29 19.51 -7.82
CA ALA A 567 -8.51 20.28 -7.55
C ALA A 567 -9.45 19.55 -6.58
N THR A 568 -9.56 18.22 -6.71
CA THR A 568 -10.34 17.40 -5.76
C THR A 568 -9.72 17.42 -4.37
N SER A 569 -8.40 17.27 -4.26
CA SER A 569 -7.68 17.36 -2.98
C SER A 569 -7.82 18.75 -2.33
N PHE A 570 -7.74 19.82 -3.11
CA PHE A 570 -8.01 21.18 -2.62
C PHE A 570 -9.42 21.31 -2.04
N GLY A 571 -10.44 20.80 -2.75
CA GLY A 571 -11.81 20.80 -2.25
C GLY A 571 -11.96 20.05 -0.90
N ARG A 572 -11.29 18.90 -0.75
CA ARG A 572 -11.28 18.13 0.52
C ARG A 572 -10.55 18.84 1.67
N LEU A 573 -9.56 19.66 1.34
CA LEU A 573 -8.83 20.50 2.30
C LEU A 573 -9.55 21.82 2.61
N GLY A 574 -10.65 22.13 1.93
CA GLY A 574 -11.30 23.45 2.01
C GLY A 574 -10.43 24.57 1.43
N LEU A 575 -9.54 24.24 0.50
CA LEU A 575 -8.63 25.18 -0.16
C LEU A 575 -9.22 25.71 -1.47
N PRO A 576 -8.84 26.94 -1.90
CA PRO A 576 -9.19 27.44 -3.21
C PRO A 576 -8.67 26.52 -4.32
N THR A 577 -9.44 26.40 -5.41
CA THR A 577 -9.01 25.65 -6.60
C THR A 577 -7.99 26.47 -7.41
N PHE A 578 -7.43 25.88 -8.47
CA PHE A 578 -6.40 26.52 -9.29
C PHE A 578 -6.76 27.93 -9.77
N GLN A 579 -8.04 28.24 -9.99
CA GLN A 579 -8.49 29.55 -10.51
C GLN A 579 -7.95 30.77 -9.75
N THR A 580 -7.62 30.64 -8.46
CA THR A 580 -7.13 31.75 -7.62
C THR A 580 -5.73 31.51 -7.07
N ARG A 581 -5.06 30.44 -7.48
CA ARG A 581 -3.75 30.05 -6.95
C ARG A 581 -2.63 30.49 -7.90
N ARG A 582 -1.47 30.83 -7.34
CA ARG A 582 -0.26 31.09 -8.13
C ARG A 582 0.54 29.81 -8.28
N VAL A 583 0.72 29.36 -9.51
CA VAL A 583 1.23 28.02 -9.82
C VAL A 583 2.55 28.09 -10.57
N ALA A 584 3.59 27.46 -10.04
CA ALA A 584 4.83 27.20 -10.77
C ALA A 584 4.89 25.75 -11.25
N VAL A 585 5.17 25.53 -12.53
CA VAL A 585 5.35 24.20 -13.13
C VAL A 585 6.82 23.98 -13.41
N ILE A 586 7.46 23.08 -12.68
CA ILE A 586 8.86 22.70 -12.90
C ILE A 586 8.94 21.61 -13.97
N GLY A 587 9.79 21.82 -14.98
CA GLY A 587 9.70 21.09 -16.25
C GLY A 587 8.61 21.65 -17.16
N GLY A 588 8.20 22.91 -16.93
CA GLY A 588 7.07 23.57 -17.60
C GLY A 588 7.21 23.75 -19.11
N ASN A 589 8.39 23.47 -19.67
CA ASN A 589 8.66 23.48 -21.10
C ASN A 589 8.82 22.07 -21.69
N GLY A 590 8.81 21.01 -20.89
CA GLY A 590 8.71 19.63 -21.36
C GLY A 590 7.32 19.25 -21.89
N ALA A 591 7.15 18.03 -22.41
CA ALA A 591 5.89 17.59 -23.00
C ALA A 591 4.70 17.67 -22.04
N ILE A 592 4.82 17.07 -20.84
CA ILE A 592 3.79 17.12 -19.79
C ILE A 592 3.64 18.56 -19.25
N GLY A 593 4.76 19.20 -18.89
CA GLY A 593 4.73 20.52 -18.27
C GLY A 593 4.11 21.60 -19.16
N THR A 594 4.35 21.54 -20.48
CA THR A 594 3.70 22.44 -21.45
C THR A 594 2.18 22.28 -21.41
N ARG A 595 1.67 21.04 -21.36
CA ARG A 595 0.22 20.78 -21.26
C ARG A 595 -0.38 21.27 -19.96
N VAL A 596 0.31 21.06 -18.84
CA VAL A 596 -0.11 21.59 -17.54
C VAL A 596 -0.17 23.13 -17.57
N VAL A 597 0.86 23.79 -18.12
CA VAL A 597 0.89 25.26 -18.26
C VAL A 597 -0.27 25.75 -19.13
N GLU A 598 -0.54 25.12 -20.27
CA GLU A 598 -1.64 25.50 -21.17
C GLU A 598 -3.01 25.36 -20.52
N GLN A 599 -3.25 24.25 -19.82
CA GLN A 599 -4.52 23.99 -19.15
C GLN A 599 -4.73 24.94 -17.96
N LEU A 600 -3.69 25.21 -17.17
CA LEU A 600 -3.76 26.21 -16.11
C LEU A 600 -4.03 27.61 -16.69
N ALA A 601 -3.30 28.00 -17.74
CA ALA A 601 -3.52 29.29 -18.40
C ALA A 601 -4.96 29.41 -18.95
N ALA A 602 -5.52 28.30 -19.46
CA ALA A 602 -6.92 28.24 -19.87
C ALA A 602 -7.89 28.42 -18.69
N LEU A 603 -7.63 27.77 -17.55
CA LEU A 603 -8.45 27.88 -16.33
C LEU A 603 -8.41 29.29 -15.72
N HIS A 604 -7.26 29.95 -15.78
CA HIS A 604 -7.08 31.33 -15.32
C HIS A 604 -7.55 32.38 -16.34
N ASN A 605 -7.76 31.99 -17.61
CA ASN A 605 -7.91 32.90 -18.73
C ASN A 605 -6.77 33.95 -18.81
N SER A 606 -5.57 33.58 -18.35
CA SER A 606 -4.39 34.45 -18.22
C SER A 606 -3.15 33.60 -17.90
N THR A 607 -1.96 34.07 -18.27
CA THR A 607 -0.69 33.47 -17.84
C THR A 607 -0.07 34.17 -16.63
N ALA A 608 -0.68 35.25 -16.11
CA ALA A 608 -0.12 36.03 -15.00
C ALA A 608 0.05 35.24 -13.69
N ASN A 609 -0.75 34.18 -13.49
CA ASN A 609 -0.68 33.29 -12.32
C ASN A 609 -0.01 31.94 -12.60
N VAL A 610 0.51 31.72 -13.82
CA VAL A 610 1.07 30.45 -14.25
C VAL A 610 2.52 30.67 -14.71
N PHE A 611 3.45 30.04 -14.00
CA PHE A 611 4.89 30.20 -14.21
C PHE A 611 5.50 28.89 -14.68
N ALA A 612 6.41 28.95 -15.64
CA ALA A 612 7.23 27.81 -16.01
C ALA A 612 8.61 27.90 -15.33
N VAL A 613 9.13 26.77 -14.86
CA VAL A 613 10.49 26.67 -14.35
C VAL A 613 11.22 25.61 -15.17
N ASP A 614 12.18 26.03 -15.98
CA ASP A 614 12.91 25.14 -16.89
C ASP A 614 14.26 25.74 -17.31
N ILE A 615 15.17 24.89 -17.76
CA ILE A 615 16.44 25.31 -18.37
C ILE A 615 16.23 25.73 -19.83
N SER A 616 15.22 25.17 -20.49
CA SER A 616 14.83 25.56 -21.84
C SER A 616 13.97 26.83 -21.81
N ASP A 617 14.08 27.66 -22.84
CA ASP A 617 13.29 28.87 -23.07
C ASP A 617 12.10 28.65 -24.01
N ARG A 618 12.00 27.48 -24.65
CA ARG A 618 10.95 27.15 -25.62
C ARG A 618 10.10 25.98 -25.13
N SER A 619 8.79 26.08 -25.32
CA SER A 619 7.87 24.98 -25.04
C SER A 619 8.10 23.81 -26.00
N PHE A 620 7.92 22.60 -25.48
CA PHE A 620 7.87 21.40 -26.30
C PHE A 620 6.76 21.51 -27.35
N SER A 621 7.11 21.20 -28.58
CA SER A 621 6.18 21.04 -29.70
C SER A 621 6.58 19.82 -30.51
N LEU A 622 5.58 19.06 -30.95
CA LEU A 622 5.77 17.93 -31.85
C LEU A 622 4.94 18.18 -33.12
N GLU A 623 5.58 18.10 -34.29
CA GLU A 623 4.89 18.17 -35.57
C GLU A 623 4.33 16.79 -35.90
N ILE A 624 3.00 16.68 -35.89
CA ILE A 624 2.30 15.53 -36.44
C ILE A 624 1.70 15.93 -37.76
N ASP A 625 1.92 15.10 -38.78
CA ASP A 625 1.29 15.26 -40.07
C ASP A 625 -0.23 15.01 -39.95
N PRO A 626 -1.07 16.04 -40.14
CA PRO A 626 -2.52 15.91 -40.00
C PRO A 626 -3.16 15.06 -41.10
N GLN A 627 -2.43 14.74 -42.19
CA GLN A 627 -2.92 13.84 -43.24
C GLN A 627 -2.79 12.38 -42.83
N THR A 628 -1.71 12.03 -42.12
CA THR A 628 -1.46 10.67 -41.65
C THR A 628 -2.13 10.37 -40.32
N LEU A 629 -2.26 11.36 -39.42
CA LEU A 629 -2.81 11.19 -38.06
C LEU A 629 -3.77 12.32 -37.67
N PRO A 630 -4.92 12.47 -38.36
CA PRO A 630 -5.84 13.58 -38.15
C PRO A 630 -6.34 13.70 -36.70
N TYR A 631 -6.65 12.60 -36.01
CA TYR A 631 -7.10 12.68 -34.62
C TYR A 631 -5.97 13.09 -33.68
N ALA A 632 -4.80 12.45 -33.75
CA ALA A 632 -3.65 12.80 -32.93
C ALA A 632 -3.20 14.24 -33.16
N ALA A 633 -3.21 14.72 -34.40
CA ALA A 633 -2.89 16.09 -34.77
C ALA A 633 -3.84 17.11 -34.11
N THR A 634 -5.13 16.78 -33.95
CA THR A 634 -6.08 17.67 -33.23
C THR A 634 -5.78 17.74 -31.75
N ARG A 635 -5.40 16.62 -31.14
CA ARG A 635 -5.06 16.51 -29.70
C ARG A 635 -3.73 17.17 -29.36
N LEU A 636 -2.80 17.20 -30.32
CA LEU A 636 -1.50 17.81 -30.15
C LEU A 636 -1.42 19.32 -30.40
N LYS A 637 -2.50 20.00 -30.79
CA LYS A 637 -2.46 21.46 -30.95
C LYS A 637 -2.09 22.13 -29.62
N TYR A 638 -0.82 22.53 -29.51
CA TYR A 638 -0.34 23.37 -28.43
C TYR A 638 -0.95 24.76 -28.61
N ARG A 639 -1.41 25.36 -27.52
CA ARG A 639 -1.57 26.82 -27.51
C ARG A 639 -0.14 27.33 -27.65
N ARG A 640 0.21 27.92 -28.80
CA ARG A 640 1.52 28.58 -29.00
C ARG A 640 1.61 29.77 -28.04
N LEU A 641 1.82 29.50 -26.75
CA LEU A 641 1.93 30.47 -25.69
C LEU A 641 3.36 31.02 -25.74
N PRO A 642 3.54 32.32 -26.02
CA PRO A 642 4.86 32.94 -26.04
C PRO A 642 5.57 32.74 -24.71
N ARG A 643 6.88 32.56 -24.73
CA ARG A 643 7.70 32.34 -23.54
C ARG A 643 8.66 33.50 -23.35
N TYR A 644 8.72 34.04 -22.14
CA TYR A 644 9.68 35.06 -21.77
C TYR A 644 10.59 34.58 -20.64
N GLN A 645 11.88 34.48 -20.93
CA GLN A 645 12.87 34.04 -19.94
C GLN A 645 13.22 35.18 -18.99
N VAL A 646 12.92 35.01 -17.70
CA VAL A 646 13.31 35.94 -16.64
C VAL A 646 14.74 35.64 -16.19
N THR A 647 15.66 36.53 -16.54
CA THR A 647 17.07 36.47 -16.12
C THR A 647 17.26 37.00 -14.70
N GLU A 648 18.40 36.73 -14.07
CA GLU A 648 18.72 37.24 -12.73
C GLU A 648 18.75 38.78 -12.67
N SER A 649 19.13 39.44 -13.77
CA SER A 649 19.16 40.91 -13.88
C SER A 649 17.82 41.54 -14.25
N CYS A 650 16.80 40.72 -14.52
CA CYS A 650 15.45 41.17 -14.89
C CYS A 650 14.52 41.13 -13.68
N LEU A 651 13.94 42.24 -13.24
CA LEU A 651 12.89 42.31 -12.21
C LEU A 651 11.51 41.96 -12.81
N PRO A 652 10.87 40.83 -12.46
CA PRO A 652 9.52 40.53 -12.92
C PRO A 652 8.48 41.23 -12.03
N VAL A 653 7.55 41.97 -12.64
CA VAL A 653 6.39 42.55 -11.97
C VAL A 653 5.13 41.90 -12.52
N ILE A 654 4.39 41.26 -11.62
CA ILE A 654 3.16 40.54 -11.93
C ILE A 654 1.99 41.37 -11.42
N LEU A 655 1.28 42.02 -12.35
CA LEU A 655 0.15 42.87 -12.05
C LEU A 655 -1.13 42.05 -12.25
N ASP A 656 -1.47 41.30 -11.21
CA ASP A 656 -2.75 40.57 -11.13
C ASP A 656 -3.91 41.49 -10.78
N GLN A 657 -5.10 41.09 -11.20
CA GLN A 657 -6.35 41.51 -10.57
C GLN A 657 -6.99 40.32 -9.84
N PRO A 658 -7.54 40.50 -8.63
CA PRO A 658 -8.25 39.43 -7.94
C PRO A 658 -9.48 39.00 -8.75
N TYR A 659 -9.70 37.70 -8.88
CA TYR A 659 -10.82 37.06 -9.60
C TYR A 659 -12.21 37.61 -9.24
N SER A 660 -12.37 38.13 -8.01
CA SER A 660 -13.63 38.69 -7.51
C SER A 660 -14.03 40.01 -8.18
N GLU A 661 -13.10 40.70 -8.85
CA GLU A 661 -13.35 41.97 -9.51
C GLU A 661 -13.15 41.80 -11.03
N ARG A 662 -14.26 41.73 -11.77
CA ARG A 662 -14.23 41.72 -13.24
C ARG A 662 -13.93 43.13 -13.76
N VAL A 663 -12.69 43.57 -13.68
CA VAL A 663 -12.22 44.76 -14.40
C VAL A 663 -11.58 44.30 -15.70
N PHE A 664 -12.22 44.62 -16.82
CA PHE A 664 -11.76 44.27 -18.17
C PHE A 664 -10.79 45.31 -18.76
N GLN A 665 -9.96 45.93 -17.92
CA GLN A 665 -9.03 47.00 -18.32
C GLN A 665 -7.67 46.84 -17.63
N PRO A 666 -6.56 47.18 -18.33
CA PRO A 666 -5.23 47.18 -17.74
C PRO A 666 -5.11 48.22 -16.62
N ASN A 667 -4.42 47.87 -15.53
CA ASN A 667 -4.15 48.80 -14.41
C ASN A 667 -2.95 49.69 -14.75
N LEU A 668 -3.17 50.69 -15.61
CA LEU A 668 -2.15 51.65 -16.05
C LEU A 668 -1.41 52.33 -14.88
N PRO A 669 -2.09 52.78 -13.79
CA PRO A 669 -1.39 53.34 -12.63
C PRO A 669 -0.39 52.38 -11.99
N ALA A 670 -0.75 51.10 -11.82
CA ALA A 670 0.14 50.10 -11.23
C ALA A 670 1.34 49.79 -12.16
N ILE A 671 1.12 49.75 -13.47
CA ILE A 671 2.19 49.61 -14.47
C ILE A 671 3.15 50.80 -14.37
N GLY A 672 2.62 52.02 -14.36
CA GLY A 672 3.42 53.25 -14.25
C GLY A 672 4.25 53.28 -12.96
N GLN A 673 3.63 52.97 -11.82
CA GLN A 673 4.33 52.91 -10.53
C GLN A 673 5.45 51.87 -10.51
N ALA A 674 5.22 50.69 -11.09
CA ALA A 674 6.24 49.66 -11.18
C ALA A 674 7.45 50.11 -12.02
N ILE A 675 7.19 50.74 -13.17
CA ILE A 675 8.25 51.25 -14.04
C ILE A 675 9.02 52.39 -13.36
N GLN A 676 8.32 53.36 -12.76
CA GLN A 676 8.95 54.47 -12.05
C GLN A 676 9.81 53.99 -10.88
N GLY A 677 9.28 53.06 -10.08
CA GLY A 677 10.02 52.42 -8.99
C GLY A 677 11.29 51.74 -9.50
N PHE A 678 11.19 50.95 -10.56
CA PHE A 678 12.35 50.31 -11.19
C PHE A 678 13.37 51.32 -11.74
N LEU A 679 12.93 52.40 -12.39
CA LEU A 679 13.84 53.41 -12.93
C LEU A 679 14.59 54.16 -11.81
N ALA A 680 13.92 54.39 -10.67
CA ALA A 680 14.51 54.98 -9.48
C ALA A 680 15.40 54.01 -8.67
N ASP A 681 15.21 52.70 -8.86
CA ASP A 681 15.89 51.66 -8.09
C ASP A 681 17.41 51.57 -8.38
N SER A 682 18.19 51.44 -7.31
CA SER A 682 19.65 51.25 -7.32
C SER A 682 20.08 49.82 -7.01
N SER A 683 19.13 48.88 -6.82
CA SER A 683 19.39 47.48 -6.43
C SER A 683 20.11 46.62 -7.48
N GLY A 684 20.45 47.18 -8.64
CA GLY A 684 21.31 46.55 -9.64
C GLY A 684 20.60 45.82 -10.79
N TYR A 685 19.26 45.81 -10.83
CA TYR A 685 18.52 45.27 -11.98
C TYR A 685 18.67 46.17 -13.22
N SER A 686 18.98 45.54 -14.36
CA SER A 686 19.11 46.21 -15.65
C SER A 686 17.87 46.08 -16.54
N GLU A 687 16.97 45.16 -16.21
CA GLU A 687 15.73 44.90 -16.95
C GLU A 687 14.52 44.81 -16.01
N LEU A 688 13.36 45.22 -16.48
CA LEU A 688 12.05 45.07 -15.83
C LEU A 688 11.12 44.36 -16.81
N ALA A 689 10.47 43.29 -16.39
CA ALA A 689 9.43 42.63 -17.18
C ALA A 689 8.09 42.75 -16.48
N VAL A 690 7.12 43.40 -17.12
CA VAL A 690 5.76 43.58 -16.57
C VAL A 690 4.81 42.64 -17.30
N THR A 691 4.15 41.77 -16.54
CA THR A 691 3.04 40.94 -17.05
C THR A 691 1.70 41.47 -16.54
N SER A 692 0.71 41.49 -17.42
CA SER A 692 -0.67 41.90 -17.14
C SER A 692 -1.64 40.94 -17.83
N SER A 693 -2.82 40.73 -17.26
CA SER A 693 -3.84 39.83 -17.82
C SER A 693 -4.55 40.40 -19.06
N TYR A 694 -4.28 41.66 -19.44
CA TYR A 694 -4.95 42.32 -20.56
C TYR A 694 -3.94 43.03 -21.47
N PRO A 695 -4.19 43.05 -22.80
CA PRO A 695 -3.39 43.84 -23.72
C PRO A 695 -3.56 45.34 -23.42
N LEU A 696 -2.49 46.11 -23.63
CA LEU A 696 -2.49 47.56 -23.50
C LEU A 696 -2.75 48.20 -24.87
N PRO A 697 -3.79 49.03 -25.05
CA PRO A 697 -3.99 49.79 -26.28
C PRO A 697 -2.82 50.73 -26.58
N ASP A 698 -2.52 50.96 -27.87
CA ASP A 698 -1.39 51.81 -28.30
C ASP A 698 -1.49 53.24 -27.76
N ALA A 699 -2.70 53.81 -27.67
CA ALA A 699 -2.92 55.15 -27.15
C ALA A 699 -2.53 55.25 -25.65
N ASP A 700 -2.93 54.26 -24.86
CA ASP A 700 -2.63 54.19 -23.43
C ASP A 700 -1.12 53.98 -23.18
N LEU A 701 -0.46 53.19 -24.04
CA LEU A 701 0.99 53.01 -24.01
C LEU A 701 1.73 54.32 -24.31
N GLN A 702 1.28 55.09 -25.29
CA GLN A 702 1.87 56.39 -25.63
C GLN A 702 1.75 57.37 -24.47
N GLU A 703 0.58 57.46 -23.84
CA GLU A 703 0.35 58.32 -22.68
C GLU A 703 1.21 57.90 -21.48
N LEU A 704 1.26 56.59 -21.18
CA LEU A 704 2.09 56.02 -20.12
C LEU A 704 3.58 56.39 -20.32
N TRP A 705 4.12 56.20 -21.53
CA TRP A 705 5.50 56.53 -21.82
C TRP A 705 5.79 58.03 -21.81
N HIS A 706 4.82 58.86 -22.22
CA HIS A 706 4.94 60.31 -22.12
C HIS A 706 5.15 60.76 -20.67
N VAL A 707 4.35 60.24 -19.74
CA VAL A 707 4.46 60.54 -18.31
C VAL A 707 5.78 60.02 -17.72
N ILE A 708 6.12 58.75 -17.97
CA ILE A 708 7.33 58.11 -17.40
C ILE A 708 8.61 58.81 -17.85
N THR A 709 8.72 59.18 -19.13
CA THR A 709 9.93 59.82 -19.67
C THR A 709 10.11 61.24 -19.15
N GLN A 710 9.01 62.00 -18.96
CA GLN A 710 9.06 63.33 -18.36
C GLN A 710 9.52 63.31 -16.90
N GLU A 711 8.99 62.38 -16.10
CA GLU A 711 9.24 62.35 -14.65
C GLU A 711 10.58 61.69 -14.27
N SER A 712 11.02 60.67 -15.01
CA SER A 712 12.24 59.91 -14.67
C SER A 712 13.55 60.52 -15.23
N GLY A 713 13.44 61.33 -16.30
CA GLY A 713 14.57 61.85 -17.06
C GLY A 713 15.29 60.82 -17.94
N TYR A 714 14.73 59.61 -18.10
CA TYR A 714 15.16 58.63 -19.08
C TYR A 714 14.52 58.93 -20.45
N ARG A 715 15.26 58.66 -21.54
CA ARG A 715 14.74 58.74 -22.91
C ARG A 715 14.67 57.35 -23.52
N GLN A 716 13.62 57.10 -24.31
CA GLN A 716 13.48 55.88 -25.09
C GLN A 716 14.41 55.94 -26.31
N VAL A 717 15.29 54.94 -26.43
CA VAL A 717 16.33 54.86 -27.47
C VAL A 717 15.99 53.81 -28.52
N GLU A 718 15.40 52.70 -28.09
CA GLU A 718 15.04 51.59 -28.98
C GLU A 718 13.72 50.95 -28.54
N THR A 719 13.00 50.39 -29.51
CA THR A 719 11.79 49.60 -29.28
C THR A 719 11.78 48.40 -30.20
N ALA A 720 11.56 47.22 -29.63
CA ALA A 720 11.58 45.96 -30.34
C ALA A 720 10.40 45.09 -29.92
N ALA A 721 9.70 44.50 -30.91
CA ALA A 721 8.71 43.47 -30.64
C ALA A 721 9.41 42.16 -30.21
N LEU A 722 8.81 41.47 -29.24
CA LEU A 722 9.24 40.12 -28.87
C LEU A 722 8.75 39.10 -29.92
N PRO A 723 9.43 37.95 -30.07
CA PRO A 723 8.97 36.85 -30.91
C PRO A 723 7.56 36.37 -30.52
N ASP A 724 6.86 35.76 -31.49
CA ASP A 724 5.54 35.13 -31.31
C ASP A 724 4.48 36.05 -30.68
N ASP A 725 4.56 37.37 -30.93
CA ASP A 725 3.68 38.39 -30.33
C ASP A 725 3.73 38.41 -28.79
N GLY A 726 4.88 38.05 -28.20
CA GLY A 726 5.07 37.97 -26.75
C GLY A 726 5.10 39.31 -26.01
N GLY A 727 5.01 40.43 -26.72
CA GLY A 727 4.99 41.79 -26.15
C GLY A 727 6.04 42.72 -26.76
N MET A 728 6.38 43.79 -26.03
CA MET A 728 7.23 44.88 -26.50
C MET A 728 8.35 45.18 -25.51
N ARG A 729 9.57 45.37 -26.01
CA ARG A 729 10.76 45.76 -25.26
C ARG A 729 11.14 47.21 -25.57
N TYR A 730 11.49 47.96 -24.54
CA TYR A 730 11.86 49.37 -24.58
C TYR A 730 13.23 49.56 -23.93
N LEU A 731 14.20 50.07 -24.68
CA LEU A 731 15.51 50.45 -24.16
C LEU A 731 15.48 51.92 -23.75
N LEU A 732 15.79 52.19 -22.49
CA LEU A 732 15.76 53.52 -21.89
C LEU A 732 17.17 53.93 -21.46
N GLN A 733 17.54 55.19 -21.72
CA GLN A 733 18.87 55.71 -21.40
C GLN A 733 18.80 57.03 -20.62
N LYS A 734 19.67 57.17 -19.62
CA LYS A 734 19.91 58.40 -18.86
C LYS A 734 21.41 58.53 -18.56
N GLY A 735 22.09 59.41 -19.30
CA GLY A 735 23.57 59.47 -19.27
C GLY A 735 24.18 58.17 -19.78
N ASP A 736 25.11 57.60 -19.01
CA ASP A 736 25.75 56.30 -19.31
C ASP A 736 24.93 55.09 -18.82
N THR A 737 23.84 55.31 -18.08
CA THR A 737 23.00 54.24 -17.54
C THR A 737 21.95 53.82 -18.56
N GLN A 738 21.88 52.52 -18.82
CA GLN A 738 20.84 51.89 -19.65
C GLN A 738 19.96 50.97 -18.79
N LYS A 739 18.65 51.06 -19.00
CA LYS A 739 17.66 50.16 -18.39
C LYS A 739 16.68 49.68 -19.46
N THR A 740 16.27 48.43 -19.37
CA THR A 740 15.30 47.83 -20.29
C THR A 740 13.97 47.64 -19.58
N VAL A 741 12.87 48.01 -20.22
CA VAL A 741 11.52 47.71 -19.76
C VAL A 741 10.82 46.88 -20.82
N THR A 742 10.28 45.74 -20.42
CA THR A 742 9.57 44.80 -21.27
C THR A 742 8.12 44.70 -20.80
N LEU A 743 7.17 45.05 -21.67
CA LEU A 743 5.74 44.90 -21.43
C LEU A 743 5.26 43.64 -22.16
N LEU A 744 4.87 42.62 -21.41
CA LEU A 744 4.51 41.31 -21.96
C LEU A 744 3.04 41.27 -22.39
N ALA A 745 2.76 40.52 -23.47
CA ALA A 745 1.40 40.24 -23.87
C ALA A 745 0.68 39.32 -22.86
N ALA A 746 -0.64 39.40 -22.81
CA ALA A 746 -1.49 38.77 -21.78
C ALA A 746 -1.36 37.24 -21.63
N PHE A 747 -0.90 36.56 -22.68
CA PHE A 747 -0.72 35.10 -22.70
C PHE A 747 0.75 34.67 -22.76
N THR A 748 1.68 35.58 -22.42
CA THR A 748 3.10 35.27 -22.36
C THR A 748 3.44 34.62 -21.03
N VAL A 749 4.01 33.42 -21.07
CA VAL A 749 4.40 32.67 -19.86
C VAL A 749 5.79 33.11 -19.42
N LEU A 750 5.89 33.56 -18.17
CA LEU A 750 7.17 33.83 -17.53
C LEU A 750 7.89 32.50 -17.22
N THR A 751 9.11 32.37 -17.73
CA THR A 751 9.95 31.19 -17.56
C THR A 751 11.16 31.53 -16.69
N PHE A 752 11.42 30.73 -15.67
CA PHE A 752 12.53 30.90 -14.72
C PHE A 752 13.48 29.71 -14.78
N LYS A 753 14.77 29.93 -14.51
CA LYS A 753 15.75 28.81 -14.41
C LYS A 753 15.65 28.03 -13.08
N ASN A 754 15.09 28.64 -12.05
CA ASN A 754 14.98 28.08 -10.69
C ASN A 754 13.69 28.59 -10.01
N VAL A 755 13.11 27.74 -9.15
CA VAL A 755 11.83 27.98 -8.46
C VAL A 755 11.94 28.95 -7.26
N SER A 756 13.15 29.25 -6.75
CA SER A 756 13.32 30.15 -5.59
C SER A 756 12.70 31.54 -5.79
N ARG A 757 12.96 32.17 -6.92
CA ARG A 757 12.50 33.53 -7.19
C ARG A 757 10.97 33.59 -7.34
N PRO A 758 10.33 32.68 -8.10
CA PRO A 758 8.89 32.51 -8.07
C PRO A 758 8.32 32.30 -6.65
N LEU A 759 8.94 31.47 -5.81
CA LEU A 759 8.48 31.22 -4.43
C LEU A 759 8.50 32.47 -3.55
N ARG A 760 9.56 33.29 -3.61
CA ARG A 760 9.66 34.55 -2.86
C ARG A 760 8.56 35.55 -3.26
N ASN A 761 8.03 35.44 -4.48
CA ASN A 761 6.99 36.31 -5.03
C ASN A 761 5.56 35.76 -4.83
N GLY A 762 5.34 34.95 -3.79
CA GLY A 762 4.00 34.58 -3.34
C GLY A 762 3.35 33.43 -4.12
N ILE A 763 4.14 32.55 -4.74
CA ILE A 763 3.62 31.27 -5.24
C ILE A 763 3.16 30.39 -4.08
N ASP A 764 1.97 29.84 -4.20
CA ASP A 764 1.35 28.98 -3.20
C ASP A 764 1.24 27.52 -3.67
N THR A 765 1.58 27.24 -4.93
CA THR A 765 1.49 25.91 -5.55
C THR A 765 2.66 25.63 -6.48
N VAL A 766 3.29 24.47 -6.32
CA VAL A 766 4.37 23.99 -7.19
C VAL A 766 4.01 22.61 -7.73
N ILE A 767 4.02 22.48 -9.06
CA ILE A 767 3.81 21.21 -9.77
C ILE A 767 5.15 20.78 -10.36
N GLY A 768 5.62 19.57 -10.03
CA GLY A 768 6.85 19.00 -10.59
C GLY A 768 6.54 17.97 -11.68
N SER A 769 7.14 18.10 -12.87
CA SER A 769 6.91 17.19 -14.01
C SER A 769 8.21 16.76 -14.72
N THR A 770 9.32 16.65 -14.00
CA THR A 770 10.65 16.37 -14.58
C THR A 770 11.15 14.96 -14.32
N GLY A 771 10.67 14.31 -13.25
CA GLY A 771 11.24 13.07 -12.74
C GLY A 771 12.68 13.21 -12.23
N TYR A 772 13.11 14.40 -11.77
CA TYR A 772 14.43 14.66 -11.16
C TYR A 772 14.35 15.39 -9.81
N PRO A 773 15.26 15.15 -8.83
CA PRO A 773 15.16 15.73 -7.49
C PRO A 773 15.73 17.15 -7.47
N ILE A 774 14.91 18.07 -7.97
CA ILE A 774 15.27 19.47 -8.23
C ILE A 774 14.75 20.44 -7.18
N PHE A 775 13.68 20.11 -6.45
CA PHE A 775 13.16 20.97 -5.37
C PHE A 775 13.92 20.69 -4.07
N SER A 776 14.83 21.60 -3.72
CA SER A 776 15.80 21.47 -2.62
C SER A 776 15.30 22.02 -1.28
N ALA A 777 16.06 21.78 -0.22
CA ALA A 777 15.83 22.40 1.10
C ALA A 777 15.90 23.93 1.02
N LYS A 778 16.85 24.48 0.24
CA LYS A 778 16.96 25.92 -0.01
C LYS A 778 15.68 26.52 -0.61
N ASN A 779 15.05 25.81 -1.55
CA ASN A 779 13.79 26.26 -2.16
C ASN A 779 12.65 26.28 -1.14
N LEU A 780 12.55 25.24 -0.30
CA LEU A 780 11.56 25.21 0.77
C LEU A 780 11.81 26.32 1.80
N ASP A 781 13.07 26.58 2.14
CA ASP A 781 13.45 27.68 3.02
C ASP A 781 13.07 29.05 2.46
N ASP A 782 13.16 29.26 1.14
CA ASP A 782 12.67 30.50 0.52
C ASP A 782 11.16 30.72 0.75
N PHE A 783 10.38 29.64 0.93
CA PHE A 783 8.99 29.71 1.36
C PHE A 783 8.86 29.95 2.88
N LEU A 784 9.62 29.22 3.70
CA LEU A 784 9.56 29.34 5.16
C LEU A 784 9.98 30.73 5.65
N ALA A 785 10.88 31.41 4.92
CA ALA A 785 11.35 32.75 5.23
C ALA A 785 10.37 33.88 4.84
N ARG A 786 9.33 33.59 4.05
CA ARG A 786 8.37 34.62 3.62
C ARG A 786 7.59 35.16 4.81
N PRO A 787 7.26 36.45 4.88
CA PRO A 787 6.34 36.94 5.90
C PRO A 787 4.92 36.40 5.68
N ASN A 788 4.19 36.12 6.75
CA ASN A 788 2.79 35.69 6.65
C ASN A 788 1.89 36.81 6.11
N PRO A 789 0.95 36.51 5.21
CA PRO A 789 -0.09 37.46 4.83
C PRO A 789 -1.05 37.67 6.02
N SER A 790 -1.10 38.90 6.55
CA SER A 790 -2.10 39.42 7.51
C SER A 790 -2.69 38.38 8.50
N ASN A 791 -1.92 37.92 9.48
CA ASN A 791 -2.32 36.96 10.53
C ASN A 791 -2.85 35.59 10.06
N ARG A 792 -2.67 35.22 8.79
CA ARG A 792 -3.02 33.89 8.28
C ARG A 792 -1.80 32.98 8.17
N THR A 793 -2.02 31.68 8.24
CA THR A 793 -1.00 30.67 7.94
C THR A 793 -0.64 30.75 6.46
N ASP A 794 0.64 30.94 6.17
CA ASP A 794 1.16 30.90 4.80
C ASP A 794 1.27 29.44 4.34
N GLU A 795 0.80 29.14 3.13
CA GLU A 795 0.67 27.79 2.61
C GLU A 795 1.45 27.58 1.32
N LEU A 796 2.14 26.44 1.23
CA LEU A 796 2.72 25.91 0.00
C LEU A 796 2.18 24.52 -0.28
N THR A 797 1.58 24.33 -1.45
CA THR A 797 1.21 23.01 -1.95
C THR A 797 2.25 22.51 -2.94
N LEU A 798 2.75 21.29 -2.72
CA LEU A 798 3.65 20.57 -3.62
C LEU A 798 2.87 19.42 -4.27
N ILE A 799 2.95 19.33 -5.60
CA ILE A 799 2.18 18.39 -6.42
C ILE A 799 3.12 17.70 -7.39
N SER A 800 3.22 16.38 -7.33
CA SER A 800 4.04 15.61 -8.27
C SER A 800 3.19 15.15 -9.45
N ALA A 801 3.60 15.53 -10.67
CA ALA A 801 3.14 14.92 -11.91
C ALA A 801 3.95 13.65 -12.25
N SER A 802 5.01 13.35 -11.49
CA SER A 802 5.77 12.10 -11.60
C SER A 802 5.31 11.06 -10.58
N SER A 803 5.57 9.79 -10.86
CA SER A 803 5.00 8.67 -10.12
C SER A 803 5.58 8.42 -8.70
N LYS A 804 6.46 9.29 -8.16
CA LYS A 804 7.24 9.01 -6.92
C LYS A 804 7.68 10.23 -6.09
N ASP A 805 7.04 11.40 -6.28
CA ASP A 805 7.46 12.70 -5.69
C ASP A 805 8.95 13.00 -5.86
N TYR A 806 9.55 12.50 -6.93
CA TYR A 806 10.99 12.47 -7.06
C TYR A 806 11.56 13.89 -7.07
N GLU A 807 10.80 14.84 -7.62
CA GLU A 807 11.04 16.28 -7.60
C GLU A 807 11.22 16.85 -6.20
N PHE A 808 10.45 16.37 -5.22
CA PHE A 808 10.40 16.91 -3.86
C PHE A 808 11.20 16.09 -2.85
N ARG A 809 11.85 14.99 -3.26
CA ARG A 809 12.58 14.08 -2.35
C ARG A 809 13.50 14.82 -1.38
N LYS A 810 14.32 15.75 -1.87
CA LYS A 810 15.26 16.52 -1.02
C LYS A 810 14.55 17.39 0.02
N ALA A 811 13.42 18.00 -0.32
CA ALA A 811 12.61 18.76 0.62
C ALA A 811 11.87 17.88 1.63
N ILE A 812 11.40 16.70 1.21
CA ILE A 812 10.81 15.69 2.10
C ILE A 812 11.85 15.21 3.12
N ASP A 813 13.08 14.93 2.68
CA ASP A 813 14.17 14.50 3.55
C ASP A 813 14.51 15.60 4.58
N PHE A 814 14.52 16.86 4.16
CA PHE A 814 14.67 18.02 5.05
C PHE A 814 13.55 18.12 6.10
N LEU A 815 12.28 18.01 5.69
CA LEU A 815 11.13 18.03 6.61
C LEU A 815 11.15 16.85 7.59
N ASN A 816 11.53 15.66 7.12
CA ASN A 816 11.65 14.47 7.96
C ASN A 816 12.80 14.60 8.97
N ALA A 817 13.91 15.25 8.60
CA ALA A 817 14.98 15.57 9.53
C ALA A 817 14.48 16.52 10.64
N LEU A 818 13.72 17.57 10.29
CA LEU A 818 13.12 18.47 11.28
C LEU A 818 12.15 17.75 12.23
N LEU A 819 11.24 16.91 11.71
CA LEU A 819 10.32 16.10 12.52
C LEU A 819 11.04 15.21 13.52
N ARG A 820 12.13 14.58 13.09
CA ARG A 820 12.95 13.70 13.94
C ARG A 820 13.66 14.49 15.03
N LEU A 821 14.11 15.71 14.73
CA LEU A 821 14.71 16.60 15.72
C LEU A 821 13.69 17.09 16.77
N GLU A 822 12.39 17.13 16.48
CA GLU A 822 11.36 17.49 17.48
C GLU A 822 11.10 16.41 18.53
N VAL A 823 11.15 15.13 18.15
CA VAL A 823 10.67 14.01 18.98
C VAL A 823 11.74 13.38 19.88
N ASP A 824 12.98 13.87 19.79
CA ASP A 824 14.14 13.40 20.56
C ASP A 824 14.33 11.87 20.52
N ALA A 825 14.05 11.26 19.37
CA ALA A 825 14.44 9.88 19.13
C ALA A 825 15.97 9.79 19.15
N ALA A 826 16.54 8.68 19.66
CA ALA A 826 17.97 8.42 19.79
C ALA A 826 18.75 8.46 18.45
N ILE A 827 18.86 9.62 17.84
CA ILE A 827 19.53 9.86 16.56
C ILE A 827 21.01 10.09 16.88
N PRO A 828 21.93 9.26 16.33
CA PRO A 828 23.35 9.45 16.52
C PRO A 828 23.79 10.87 16.16
N ALA A 829 24.70 11.45 16.95
CA ALA A 829 25.18 12.81 16.73
C ALA A 829 25.79 13.00 15.33
N GLU A 830 26.50 11.98 14.82
CA GLU A 830 27.05 11.96 13.46
C GLU A 830 25.98 12.17 12.38
N THR A 831 24.83 11.50 12.51
CA THR A 831 23.71 11.66 11.58
C THR A 831 23.13 13.07 11.64
N ARG A 832 22.98 13.64 12.84
CA ARG A 832 22.50 15.03 13.02
C ARG A 832 23.48 16.04 12.43
N LEU A 833 24.77 15.87 12.67
CA LEU A 833 25.82 16.73 12.11
C LEU A 833 25.85 16.67 10.58
N GLY A 834 25.63 15.50 9.98
CA GLY A 834 25.47 15.36 8.52
C GLY A 834 24.29 16.17 7.98
N TRP A 835 23.14 16.18 8.68
CA TRP A 835 22.01 17.04 8.31
C TRP A 835 22.35 18.52 8.45
N PHE A 836 22.94 18.92 9.58
CA PHE A 836 23.31 20.31 9.83
C PHE A 836 24.32 20.82 8.82
N ALA A 837 25.31 20.04 8.42
CA ALA A 837 26.24 20.40 7.36
C ALA A 837 25.52 20.77 6.05
N ASN A 838 24.49 20.02 5.68
CA ASN A 838 23.67 20.37 4.51
C ASN A 838 22.85 21.65 4.76
N PHE A 839 22.25 21.83 5.95
CA PHE A 839 21.46 23.02 6.25
C PHE A 839 22.30 24.31 6.23
N TYR A 840 23.53 24.26 6.76
CA TYR A 840 24.44 25.41 6.73
C TYR A 840 25.01 25.64 5.32
N ARG A 841 25.30 24.59 4.54
CA ARG A 841 25.71 24.73 3.13
C ARG A 841 24.63 25.41 2.30
N ASP A 842 23.37 25.05 2.55
CA ASP A 842 22.21 25.60 1.85
C ASP A 842 21.76 26.97 2.38
N ASN A 843 22.47 27.57 3.34
CA ASN A 843 22.14 28.89 3.92
C ASN A 843 20.69 29.00 4.41
N ILE A 844 20.20 28.00 5.15
CA ILE A 844 18.84 27.97 5.68
C ILE A 844 18.58 29.15 6.62
N SER A 845 17.53 29.92 6.33
CA SER A 845 17.26 31.25 6.90
C SER A 845 17.10 31.27 8.42
N PHE A 846 16.41 30.30 9.02
CA PHE A 846 16.22 30.26 10.48
C PHE A 846 17.50 29.88 11.25
N LEU A 847 18.54 29.38 10.58
CA LEU A 847 19.86 29.18 11.21
C LEU A 847 20.70 30.46 11.28
N ALA A 848 20.32 31.52 10.56
CA ALA A 848 21.04 32.78 10.58
C ALA A 848 21.11 33.37 12.01
N GLY A 849 22.26 34.00 12.31
CA GLY A 849 22.60 34.58 13.61
C GLY A 849 24.11 34.79 13.75
N GLU A 850 24.54 35.27 14.91
CA GLU A 850 25.95 35.61 15.19
C GLU A 850 26.91 34.44 14.97
N ASP A 851 26.48 33.23 15.32
CA ASP A 851 27.30 32.02 15.25
C ASP A 851 27.28 31.32 13.87
N PHE A 852 26.52 31.86 12.90
CA PHE A 852 26.26 31.17 11.63
C PHE A 852 27.54 30.90 10.83
N THR A 853 28.37 31.92 10.62
CA THR A 853 29.61 31.81 9.84
C THR A 853 30.60 30.85 10.47
N ALA A 854 30.74 30.90 11.80
CA ALA A 854 31.63 30.03 12.56
C ALA A 854 31.21 28.55 12.46
N LEU A 855 29.91 28.27 12.62
CA LEU A 855 29.36 26.91 12.50
C LEU A 855 29.34 26.41 11.05
N GLN A 856 29.08 27.28 10.08
CA GLN A 856 29.16 26.93 8.66
C GLN A 856 30.59 26.52 8.29
N THR A 857 31.59 27.25 8.77
CA THR A 857 33.01 26.92 8.57
C THR A 857 33.36 25.57 9.18
N LEU A 858 32.87 25.29 10.39
CA LEU A 858 33.07 23.99 11.04
C LEU A 858 32.46 22.83 10.23
N LEU A 859 31.21 22.99 9.80
CA LEU A 859 30.41 21.91 9.22
C LEU A 859 30.64 21.69 7.72
N THR A 860 31.28 22.63 7.03
CA THR A 860 31.68 22.48 5.61
C THR A 860 33.00 21.73 5.45
N GLY A 861 33.77 21.53 6.53
CA GLY A 861 34.95 20.67 6.58
C GLY A 861 34.69 19.27 7.18
N PRO A 862 35.66 18.34 7.09
CA PRO A 862 35.54 17.03 7.74
C PRO A 862 35.58 17.17 9.26
N ILE A 863 34.56 16.65 9.96
CA ILE A 863 34.46 16.71 11.43
C ILE A 863 35.30 15.59 12.04
N SER A 864 36.58 15.85 12.27
CA SER A 864 37.50 15.01 13.04
C SER A 864 37.85 15.64 14.39
N ALA A 865 38.37 14.84 15.34
CA ALA A 865 38.85 15.36 16.61
C ALA A 865 39.90 16.48 16.43
N GLU A 866 40.79 16.33 15.45
CA GLU A 866 41.82 17.31 15.12
C GLU A 866 41.23 18.61 14.53
N SER A 867 40.27 18.50 13.59
CA SER A 867 39.59 19.67 13.02
C SER A 867 38.81 20.47 14.06
N LEU A 868 38.16 19.79 15.02
CA LEU A 868 37.43 20.41 16.12
C LEU A 868 38.39 21.10 17.10
N GLN A 869 39.56 20.52 17.37
CA GLN A 869 40.58 21.18 18.21
C GLN A 869 41.09 22.47 17.58
N THR A 870 41.32 22.47 16.27
CA THR A 870 41.72 23.68 15.53
C THR A 870 40.60 24.72 15.54
N TRP A 871 39.35 24.29 15.33
CA TRP A 871 38.19 25.18 15.34
C TRP A 871 37.92 25.79 16.72
N VAL A 872 38.02 25.01 17.81
CA VAL A 872 37.89 25.50 19.20
C VAL A 872 38.91 26.60 19.51
N LYS A 873 40.13 26.51 18.97
CA LYS A 873 41.14 27.56 19.11
C LYS A 873 40.80 28.82 18.30
N ALA A 874 40.20 28.66 17.13
CA ALA A 874 39.80 29.76 16.27
C ALA A 874 38.54 30.50 16.78
N GLU A 875 37.60 29.77 17.41
CA GLU A 875 36.29 30.27 17.86
C GLU A 875 36.05 30.04 19.37
N PRO A 876 36.90 30.57 20.27
CA PRO A 876 36.89 30.19 21.69
C PRO A 876 35.63 30.64 22.45
N ALA A 877 35.01 31.75 22.05
CA ALA A 877 33.79 32.26 22.68
C ALA A 877 32.60 31.33 22.41
N LEU A 878 32.45 30.88 21.16
CA LEU A 878 31.39 29.98 20.75
C LEU A 878 31.62 28.55 21.28
N ALA A 879 32.87 28.07 21.28
CA ALA A 879 33.23 26.79 21.89
C ALA A 879 32.83 26.74 23.37
N LYS A 880 33.03 27.84 24.11
CA LYS A 880 32.57 27.97 25.51
C LYS A 880 31.04 27.97 25.61
N ALA A 881 30.33 28.65 24.71
CA ALA A 881 28.87 28.69 24.69
C ALA A 881 28.24 27.31 24.38
N ILE A 882 28.89 26.50 23.55
CA ILE A 882 28.50 25.09 23.27
C ILE A 882 28.84 24.18 24.46
N GLY A 883 29.81 24.57 25.31
CA GLY A 883 30.27 23.77 26.44
C GLY A 883 31.36 22.76 26.09
N LEU A 884 32.19 23.04 25.09
CA LEU A 884 33.30 22.18 24.69
C LEU A 884 34.44 22.28 25.72
N ILE A 885 34.61 21.23 26.54
CA ILE A 885 35.61 21.18 27.62
C ILE A 885 36.85 20.40 27.12
N ALA A 886 38.04 20.97 27.34
CA ALA A 886 39.31 20.30 27.05
C ALA A 886 39.44 18.98 27.84
N GLY A 887 39.87 17.89 27.18
CA GLY A 887 39.92 16.54 27.75
C GLY A 887 38.63 15.74 27.62
N GLN A 888 37.60 16.27 26.95
CA GLN A 888 36.34 15.56 26.61
C GLN A 888 36.08 15.53 25.10
N GLU A 889 37.13 15.46 24.29
CA GLU A 889 37.07 15.59 22.82
C GLU A 889 36.12 14.59 22.17
N ALA A 890 36.00 13.38 22.74
CA ALA A 890 35.09 12.35 22.26
C ALA A 890 33.60 12.75 22.37
N ARG A 891 33.24 13.72 23.23
CA ARG A 891 31.87 14.21 23.43
C ARG A 891 31.55 15.46 22.60
N TRP A 892 32.56 16.15 22.08
CA TRP A 892 32.37 17.41 21.36
C TRP A 892 31.40 17.31 20.17
N PRO A 893 31.43 16.26 19.32
CA PRO A 893 30.45 16.12 18.24
C PRO A 893 29.00 16.07 18.74
N VAL A 894 28.78 15.38 19.87
CA VAL A 894 27.46 15.30 20.51
C VAL A 894 27.02 16.66 21.02
N GLN A 895 27.90 17.38 21.71
CA GLN A 895 27.61 18.71 22.26
C GLN A 895 27.32 19.75 21.16
N VAL A 896 28.08 19.75 20.07
CA VAL A 896 27.81 20.60 18.89
C VAL A 896 26.45 20.26 18.30
N ALA A 897 26.15 18.96 18.14
CA ALA A 897 24.86 18.53 17.60
C ALA A 897 23.68 18.95 18.50
N ASP A 898 23.81 18.81 19.81
CA ASP A 898 22.79 19.18 20.80
C ASP A 898 22.55 20.70 20.81
N TYR A 899 23.63 21.49 20.76
CA TYR A 899 23.55 22.95 20.68
C TYR A 899 22.79 23.43 19.42
N ILE A 900 23.12 22.88 18.25
CA ILE A 900 22.41 23.21 17.00
C ILE A 900 20.95 22.73 17.06
N THR A 901 20.70 21.53 17.62
CA THR A 901 19.34 21.01 17.82
C THR A 901 18.50 21.96 18.67
N GLN A 902 19.05 22.45 19.79
CA GLN A 902 18.37 23.40 20.67
C GLN A 902 18.06 24.72 19.94
N LYS A 903 19.00 25.25 19.15
CA LYS A 903 18.76 26.44 18.33
C LYS A 903 17.64 26.27 17.32
N ILE A 904 17.57 25.10 16.68
CA ILE A 904 16.49 24.79 15.74
C ILE A 904 15.16 24.74 16.50
N ARG A 905 15.06 24.01 17.62
CA ARG A 905 13.82 23.90 18.43
C ARG A 905 13.33 25.24 18.99
N GLN A 906 14.22 26.21 19.22
CA GLN A 906 13.84 27.56 19.64
C GLN A 906 13.10 28.34 18.55
N LYS A 907 13.38 28.04 17.28
CA LYS A 907 12.88 28.80 16.13
C LYS A 907 11.86 28.00 15.31
N VAL A 908 11.91 26.68 15.36
CA VAL A 908 11.13 25.78 14.52
C VAL A 908 10.38 24.80 15.42
N SER A 909 9.08 24.66 15.19
CA SER A 909 8.30 23.50 15.64
C SER A 909 7.61 22.88 14.42
N ILE A 910 7.47 21.56 14.39
CA ILE A 910 6.90 20.85 13.25
C ILE A 910 6.10 19.62 13.68
N ARG A 911 4.94 19.42 13.04
CA ARG A 911 4.15 18.18 13.15
C ARG A 911 3.68 17.73 11.78
N LYS A 912 3.57 16.41 11.60
CA LYS A 912 3.06 15.78 10.38
C LYS A 912 1.69 15.17 10.62
N GLU A 913 0.74 15.53 9.78
CA GLU A 913 -0.57 14.90 9.67
C GLU A 913 -0.58 14.07 8.37
N ILE A 914 -1.01 12.81 8.46
CA ILE A 914 -1.13 11.91 7.30
C ILE A 914 -2.62 11.74 6.98
N ARG A 915 -2.99 12.06 5.75
CA ARG A 915 -4.35 11.95 5.22
C ARG A 915 -4.36 10.93 4.08
N PRO A 916 -4.92 9.71 4.28
CA PRO A 916 -4.91 8.67 3.24
C PRO A 916 -5.53 9.10 1.90
N ASP A 917 -6.44 10.08 1.95
CA ASP A 917 -7.20 10.60 0.82
C ASP A 917 -6.55 11.80 0.09
N ILE A 918 -5.43 12.32 0.62
CA ILE A 918 -4.80 13.58 0.17
C ILE A 918 -3.26 13.45 0.09
N GLY A 919 -2.60 12.98 1.14
CA GLY A 919 -1.14 13.00 1.27
C GLY A 919 -0.69 13.43 2.67
N SER A 920 0.45 14.12 2.76
CA SER A 920 1.02 14.56 4.03
C SER A 920 0.96 16.07 4.19
N ILE A 921 0.57 16.50 5.38
CA ILE A 921 0.47 17.90 5.74
C ILE A 921 1.46 18.17 6.86
N TYR A 922 2.42 19.04 6.59
CA TYR A 922 3.37 19.52 7.57
C TYR A 922 2.88 20.86 8.10
N HIS A 923 2.63 20.90 9.40
CA HIS A 923 2.31 22.15 10.10
C HIS A 923 3.58 22.59 10.81
N LEU A 924 4.09 23.77 10.47
CA LEU A 924 5.32 24.31 11.04
C LEU A 924 5.06 25.67 11.70
N THR A 925 5.83 25.97 12.73
CA THR A 925 6.04 27.35 13.19
C THR A 925 7.50 27.68 12.98
N VAL A 926 7.82 28.72 12.21
CA VAL A 926 9.20 29.13 11.94
C VAL A 926 9.36 30.60 12.33
N ASN A 927 10.28 30.91 13.24
CA ASN A 927 10.47 32.25 13.82
C ASN A 927 9.15 32.89 14.30
N GLY A 928 8.27 32.10 14.92
CA GLY A 928 6.96 32.53 15.40
C GLY A 928 5.87 32.66 14.31
N GLN A 929 6.19 32.40 13.04
CA GLN A 929 5.23 32.45 11.93
C GLN A 929 4.67 31.06 11.63
N ALA A 930 3.35 30.95 11.57
CA ALA A 930 2.67 29.71 11.19
C ALA A 930 2.79 29.44 9.69
N LYS A 931 3.29 28.26 9.33
CA LYS A 931 3.46 27.77 7.96
C LYS A 931 2.76 26.43 7.78
N ARG A 932 2.26 26.19 6.56
CA ARG A 932 1.71 24.89 6.16
C ARG A 932 2.31 24.45 4.84
N VAL A 933 2.88 23.25 4.81
CA VAL A 933 3.33 22.60 3.57
C VAL A 933 2.45 21.39 3.33
N VAL A 934 1.70 21.43 2.22
CA VAL A 934 0.84 20.33 1.78
C VAL A 934 1.58 19.58 0.70
N LEU A 935 2.01 18.36 0.99
CA LEU A 935 2.51 17.45 -0.03
C LEU A 935 1.35 16.59 -0.51
N LEU A 936 0.79 16.96 -1.65
CA LEU A 936 -0.21 16.11 -2.29
C LEU A 936 0.48 14.84 -2.74
N ALA A 937 -0.03 13.74 -2.19
CA ALA A 937 0.38 12.40 -2.54
C ALA A 937 1.81 11.99 -2.06
N ASP A 938 2.15 12.17 -0.77
CA ASP A 938 3.42 11.71 -0.12
C ASP A 938 3.75 10.20 -0.32
N GLY A 939 4.42 9.86 -1.43
CA GLY A 939 4.63 8.49 -1.89
C GLY A 939 3.39 7.83 -2.50
N LEU A 940 2.31 8.61 -2.68
CA LEU A 940 1.14 8.24 -3.46
C LEU A 940 1.31 8.94 -4.80
N VAL A 941 0.90 8.36 -5.91
CA VAL A 941 0.81 9.18 -7.10
C VAL A 941 -0.51 9.91 -7.01
N VAL A 942 -0.49 11.23 -7.20
CA VAL A 942 -1.71 12.03 -7.39
C VAL A 942 -2.57 11.24 -8.35
N ASN A 943 -3.65 10.65 -7.82
CA ASN A 943 -4.28 9.41 -8.27
C ASN A 943 -4.54 9.38 -9.79
N PHE A 944 -3.51 9.09 -10.61
CA PHE A 944 -3.63 9.11 -12.07
C PHE A 944 -4.71 8.12 -12.53
N PHE A 945 -4.99 7.11 -11.72
CA PHE A 945 -5.84 5.99 -12.11
C PHE A 945 -7.02 5.72 -11.15
N ALA A 946 -7.33 6.58 -10.16
CA ALA A 946 -8.45 6.29 -9.24
C ALA A 946 -9.75 7.04 -9.54
N ARG A 947 -10.83 6.22 -9.49
CA ARG A 947 -12.23 6.49 -9.81
C ARG A 947 -12.42 6.90 -11.27
N HIS A 948 -13.12 6.03 -12.02
CA HIS A 948 -13.46 6.16 -13.44
C HIS A 948 -13.94 7.56 -13.91
N GLU A 949 -14.34 8.44 -13.01
CA GLU A 949 -14.79 9.80 -13.33
C GLU A 949 -13.69 10.88 -13.25
N LYS A 950 -12.53 10.62 -12.63
CA LYS A 950 -11.52 11.67 -12.30
C LYS A 950 -10.05 11.31 -12.55
N GLY A 951 -9.75 10.09 -13.00
CA GLY A 951 -8.41 9.67 -13.44
C GLY A 951 -8.12 10.03 -14.89
N VAL A 952 -6.96 9.59 -15.40
CA VAL A 952 -6.62 9.62 -16.82
C VAL A 952 -7.69 8.81 -17.57
N LYS A 953 -8.31 9.44 -18.58
CA LYS A 953 -9.32 8.78 -19.40
C LYS A 953 -8.72 7.61 -20.17
N THR A 954 -9.49 6.54 -20.31
CA THR A 954 -9.06 5.33 -21.03
C THR A 954 -8.63 5.63 -22.46
N GLU A 955 -9.23 6.64 -23.13
CA GLU A 955 -8.84 7.10 -24.47
C GLU A 955 -7.37 7.57 -24.59
N TYR A 956 -6.74 7.98 -23.48
CA TYR A 956 -5.33 8.35 -23.45
C TYR A 956 -4.42 7.17 -23.05
N ILE A 957 -4.92 6.21 -22.27
CA ILE A 957 -4.13 5.07 -21.82
C ILE A 957 -4.10 3.98 -22.89
N ASP A 958 -5.23 3.75 -23.59
CA ASP A 958 -5.40 2.68 -24.56
C ASP A 958 -4.32 2.62 -25.64
N PRO A 959 -4.01 3.73 -26.33
CA PRO A 959 -2.93 3.72 -27.33
C PRO A 959 -1.58 3.35 -26.71
N ILE A 960 -1.29 3.80 -25.49
CA ILE A 960 -0.02 3.59 -24.81
C ILE A 960 0.15 2.12 -24.45
N VAL A 961 -0.82 1.52 -23.74
CA VAL A 961 -0.73 0.10 -23.32
C VAL A 961 -0.86 -0.85 -24.50
N THR A 962 -1.57 -0.45 -25.56
CA THR A 962 -1.65 -1.23 -26.81
C THR A 962 -0.31 -1.25 -27.54
N MET A 963 0.42 -0.14 -27.59
CA MET A 963 1.76 -0.11 -28.17
C MET A 963 2.73 -1.02 -27.39
N GLN A 964 2.60 -1.08 -26.07
CA GLN A 964 3.38 -2.02 -25.24
C GLN A 964 3.04 -3.48 -25.50
N LEU A 965 1.75 -3.79 -25.69
CA LEU A 965 1.30 -5.12 -26.09
C LEU A 965 1.92 -5.52 -27.44
N LEU A 966 1.99 -4.60 -28.40
CA LEU A 966 2.67 -4.85 -29.68
C LEU A 966 4.18 -5.10 -29.49
N SER A 967 4.83 -4.46 -28.51
CA SER A 967 6.24 -4.73 -28.18
C SER A 967 6.44 -6.16 -27.69
N LEU A 968 5.52 -6.63 -26.84
CA LEU A 968 5.50 -8.02 -26.38
C LEU A 968 5.33 -8.99 -27.55
N VAL A 969 4.39 -8.70 -28.47
CA VAL A 969 4.15 -9.51 -29.67
C VAL A 969 5.38 -9.55 -30.58
N LYS A 970 6.01 -8.39 -30.82
CA LYS A 970 7.22 -8.28 -31.64
C LYS A 970 8.37 -9.15 -31.10
N LEU A 971 8.63 -9.09 -29.80
CA LEU A 971 9.65 -9.92 -29.15
C LEU A 971 9.36 -11.43 -29.26
N ALA A 972 8.09 -11.82 -29.33
CA ALA A 972 7.70 -13.22 -29.50
C ALA A 972 7.78 -13.71 -30.96
N GLN A 973 7.74 -12.80 -31.94
CA GLN A 973 7.75 -13.13 -33.37
C GLN A 973 9.14 -13.06 -34.00
N THR A 974 10.04 -12.23 -33.48
CA THR A 974 11.33 -11.94 -34.11
C THR A 974 12.44 -11.91 -33.08
N THR A 975 13.54 -12.59 -33.37
CA THR A 975 14.77 -12.48 -32.57
C THR A 975 15.43 -11.13 -32.85
N ILE A 976 15.58 -10.32 -31.80
CA ILE A 976 16.21 -8.99 -31.85
C ILE A 976 17.58 -9.08 -31.19
N GLN A 977 18.59 -8.45 -31.78
CA GLN A 977 19.94 -8.41 -31.20
C GLN A 977 19.94 -7.55 -29.92
N PRO A 978 20.84 -7.79 -28.96
CA PRO A 978 20.97 -6.94 -27.79
C PRO A 978 21.20 -5.47 -28.17
N GLY A 979 20.40 -4.59 -27.58
CA GLY A 979 20.39 -3.17 -27.91
C GLY A 979 19.18 -2.47 -27.29
N LEU A 980 19.18 -1.14 -27.32
CA LEU A 980 18.02 -0.33 -26.95
C LEU A 980 17.40 0.26 -28.21
N TYR A 981 16.15 -0.08 -28.48
CA TYR A 981 15.44 0.29 -29.70
C TYR A 981 14.19 1.08 -29.37
N LYS A 982 13.86 2.05 -30.22
CA LYS A 982 12.57 2.71 -30.18
C LYS A 982 11.54 1.83 -30.87
N MET A 983 10.51 1.41 -30.14
CA MET A 983 9.55 0.41 -30.61
C MET A 983 8.86 0.78 -31.93
N ASP A 984 8.45 2.03 -32.08
CA ASP A 984 7.75 2.55 -33.26
C ASP A 984 8.59 2.44 -34.54
N LEU A 985 9.92 2.46 -34.44
CA LEU A 985 10.83 2.24 -35.57
C LEU A 985 11.06 0.75 -35.88
N GLU A 986 10.76 -0.15 -34.95
CA GLU A 986 10.95 -1.60 -35.10
C GLU A 986 9.69 -2.35 -35.56
N LEU A 987 8.53 -1.67 -35.57
CA LEU A 987 7.29 -2.21 -36.11
C LEU A 987 7.31 -2.29 -37.63
N ARG A 988 6.59 -3.28 -38.17
CA ARG A 988 6.34 -3.32 -39.61
C ARG A 988 5.46 -2.11 -39.97
N PRO A 989 5.70 -1.43 -41.10
CA PRO A 989 4.87 -0.30 -41.52
C PRO A 989 3.37 -0.63 -41.59
N GLU A 990 3.03 -1.87 -41.94
CA GLU A 990 1.65 -2.39 -41.95
C GLU A 990 1.02 -2.50 -40.56
N ASP A 991 1.74 -3.01 -39.55
CA ASP A 991 1.24 -3.09 -38.18
C ASP A 991 1.06 -1.70 -37.56
N LEU A 992 2.01 -0.81 -37.85
CA LEU A 992 1.96 0.57 -37.41
C LEU A 992 0.79 1.32 -38.08
N ALA A 993 0.52 1.07 -39.36
CA ALA A 993 -0.63 1.63 -40.07
C ALA A 993 -1.97 1.13 -39.49
N VAL A 994 -2.07 -0.16 -39.14
CA VAL A 994 -3.27 -0.73 -38.48
C VAL A 994 -3.47 -0.10 -37.11
N PHE A 995 -2.40 0.08 -36.33
CA PHE A 995 -2.43 0.78 -35.05
C PHE A 995 -2.90 2.23 -35.18
N TRP A 996 -2.40 2.97 -36.16
CA TRP A 996 -2.81 4.34 -36.39
C TRP A 996 -4.26 4.46 -36.86
N ALA A 997 -4.71 3.60 -37.78
CA ALA A 997 -6.10 3.52 -38.18
C ALA A 997 -7.04 3.27 -36.98
N ALA A 998 -6.64 2.36 -36.08
CA ALA A 998 -7.40 2.08 -34.88
C ALA A 998 -7.53 3.31 -33.95
N ILE A 999 -6.47 4.11 -33.82
CA ILE A 999 -6.52 5.36 -33.05
C ILE A 999 -7.51 6.34 -33.68
N ASP A 1000 -7.43 6.57 -34.99
CA ASP A 1000 -8.30 7.54 -35.66
C ASP A 1000 -9.77 7.11 -35.63
N ASP A 1001 -10.05 5.82 -35.84
CA ASP A 1001 -11.41 5.30 -35.89
C ASP A 1001 -12.08 5.22 -34.50
N TYR A 1002 -11.31 4.82 -33.46
CA TYR A 1002 -11.88 4.46 -32.17
C TYR A 1002 -11.60 5.45 -31.04
N CYS A 1003 -10.61 6.32 -31.15
CA CYS A 1003 -10.38 7.36 -30.16
C CYS A 1003 -11.13 8.67 -30.48
N CYS A 1004 -11.72 8.82 -31.68
CA CYS A 1004 -12.50 10.01 -32.01
C CYS A 1004 -13.78 10.08 -31.15
N PRO A 1005 -14.05 11.17 -30.40
CA PRO A 1005 -15.34 11.31 -29.75
C PRO A 1005 -16.43 11.30 -30.81
N LEU A 1006 -17.47 10.50 -30.60
CA LEU A 1006 -18.65 10.40 -31.47
C LEU A 1006 -19.04 11.80 -31.97
N LYS A 1007 -18.93 12.03 -33.28
CA LYS A 1007 -19.46 13.25 -33.89
C LYS A 1007 -20.97 13.24 -33.67
N PHE A 1008 -21.45 14.09 -32.77
CA PHE A 1008 -22.85 14.50 -32.84
C PHE A 1008 -22.97 15.35 -34.11
N ASN A 1009 -23.59 14.77 -35.13
CA ASN A 1009 -23.98 15.49 -36.34
C ASN A 1009 -25.00 16.58 -36.03
#